data_AF-A0A8J8NAQ3-F1
#
_entry.id   AF-A0A8J8NAQ3-F1
#
_cell.length_a   1.000
_cell.length_b   1.000
_cell.length_c   1.000
_cell.angle_alpha   90.00
_cell.angle_beta   90.00
_cell.angle_gamma   90.00
#
_symmetry.space_group_name_H-M   'P 1'
#
loop_
_entity.id
_entity.type
_entity.pdbx_description
1 polymer ?
#
loop_
_entity_poly.entity_id
_entity_poly.type
_entity_poly.pdbx_seq_one_letter_code
_entity_poly.pdbx_strand_id
1 'polypeptide(L)'
;MITNVFRTNWFTGGRIALVAALTVAVSDSAYGQNGSVGVAYPASGITIDGKLDDWPEGLQKYPIARIEDGDQPSGEADLKAHFRIAYHPDERVLYVAVEVRDDSSVLDGPGEPIWNAQDGCELFLDSNHATGGSHIVQHCRYGNQGRFVGPPEESPKSKTVAVVRSDDRIVYEWRVDLGGESKADRAIGFDISVADKDKDGSFSWAAWGSGTQKASVSGRCGEILLLSPGTRFGEITGKVEWEASSPSALPSRVRIQSTRSPSLWLGAVVDPNGAFKASNIPAGPYSIYAVDSSDLRVETKTHVDVLVEADRSTAADILRITPVPWPGLIGDEGVLKNAGALNTADFDRFMQAYVDYYKIPGLSVAVIKDSKVVHHRGFGVKNASTKEPVAADTVFEAASMTKPVFAYTVLRLVDRGVLKLDTPLYTYLPYEDIAYDDRYKLITARMALTHRTGFPNWRSGKLDIKFTPGTEVSYSGEGFVYLGKVVEHLTGKKLVDLCREEVFEPLGIANASLVYNNDDVARLTATGHDGTSPLPKSKDEQPNVAASLHISADQYAKFLIAVLQGKGLSESSAKEMLRPQVEVKDQPRSAWGLGISIDKSPIGTSYGHGGRNTGFTSQSIMFEKHGFGYVFLVNNDDARKINNVLNAYLIAGKAGLENTKPIHKAIQVAPGIFDAYVGRYQHGPGEILTITRDGDRLMAQATGNSKSELYPESETVFFLNPVADTTVTFVKDGKGKVTHIVVHDNGSDTKAKRLDSDPKTSEDRKD
;
A
#
# COMPACT_ATOMS: atom_id res chain seq x y z
N MET A 1 -9.33 8.79 16.27
CA MET A 1 -8.64 7.55 16.71
C MET A 1 -9.15 6.43 15.80
N ILE A 2 -8.30 5.48 15.39
CA ILE A 2 -8.48 4.50 14.31
C ILE A 2 -7.80 4.95 12.99
N THR A 3 -6.47 4.78 12.95
CA THR A 3 -5.67 4.56 11.73
C THR A 3 -4.44 3.75 12.15
N ASN A 4 -4.56 2.43 12.20
CA ASN A 4 -3.47 1.46 12.12
C ASN A 4 -4.11 0.23 11.47
N VAL A 5 -3.51 -0.36 10.44
CA VAL A 5 -2.39 -1.29 10.60
C VAL A 5 -1.58 -1.38 9.28
N PHE A 6 -0.25 -1.47 9.41
CA PHE A 6 0.84 -1.57 8.41
C PHE A 6 1.13 -0.36 7.49
N ARG A 7 1.88 0.61 8.04
CA ARG A 7 2.74 1.52 7.27
C ARG A 7 4.11 0.86 7.08
N THR A 8 4.55 0.65 5.85
CA THR A 8 5.96 0.34 5.57
C THR A 8 6.83 1.55 5.97
N ASN A 9 7.64 1.36 7.01
CA ASN A 9 8.70 2.29 7.40
C ASN A 9 9.77 2.34 6.30
N TRP A 10 9.81 3.43 5.53
CA TRP A 10 10.95 3.72 4.66
C TRP A 10 12.07 4.52 5.38
N PHE A 11 12.01 4.64 6.71
CA PHE A 11 12.99 5.42 7.48
C PHE A 11 13.43 4.76 8.81
N THR A 12 13.34 3.43 8.94
CA THR A 12 14.03 2.71 10.03
C THR A 12 15.22 1.97 9.46
N GLY A 13 16.42 2.45 9.79
CA GLY A 13 17.66 1.72 9.54
C GLY A 13 17.64 0.35 10.24
N GLY A 14 18.03 -0.68 9.49
CA GLY A 14 18.56 -1.94 9.99
C GLY A 14 17.62 -2.81 10.81
N ARG A 15 16.68 -3.50 10.14
CA ARG A 15 16.34 -4.94 10.32
C ARG A 15 15.11 -5.30 9.48
N ILE A 16 15.05 -6.57 9.05
CA ILE A 16 13.98 -7.26 8.31
C ILE A 16 14.10 -7.14 6.77
N ALA A 17 14.88 -8.04 6.16
CA ALA A 17 15.18 -8.06 4.71
C ALA A 17 14.46 -9.21 3.98
N LEU A 18 14.74 -10.47 4.30
CA LEU A 18 14.08 -11.61 3.62
C LEU A 18 12.65 -11.83 4.11
N VAL A 19 12.39 -11.61 5.41
CA VAL A 19 11.04 -11.70 5.97
C VAL A 19 10.15 -10.63 5.34
N ALA A 20 10.65 -9.39 5.21
CA ALA A 20 9.96 -8.33 4.50
C ALA A 20 9.82 -8.63 3.00
N ALA A 21 10.82 -9.21 2.33
CA ALA A 21 10.70 -9.63 0.93
C ALA A 21 9.70 -10.79 0.74
N LEU A 22 9.57 -11.72 1.69
CA LEU A 22 8.52 -12.75 1.71
C LEU A 22 7.13 -12.14 1.96
N THR A 23 7.04 -11.02 2.67
CA THR A 23 5.80 -10.23 2.82
C THR A 23 5.53 -9.33 1.60
N VAL A 24 6.58 -8.80 0.95
CA VAL A 24 6.54 -7.82 -0.16
C VAL A 24 6.44 -8.47 -1.54
N ALA A 25 6.94 -9.70 -1.72
CA ALA A 25 6.76 -10.47 -2.96
C ALA A 25 5.28 -10.81 -3.21
N VAL A 26 4.43 -10.71 -2.17
CA VAL A 26 2.97 -10.81 -2.27
C VAL A 26 2.31 -9.44 -2.52
N SER A 27 3.06 -8.34 -2.43
CA SER A 27 2.51 -6.96 -2.41
C SER A 27 2.56 -6.19 -3.73
N ASP A 28 3.27 -6.69 -4.75
CA ASP A 28 3.43 -6.00 -6.05
C ASP A 28 2.33 -6.36 -7.08
N SER A 29 1.11 -6.63 -6.63
CA SER A 29 -0.03 -6.97 -7.48
C SER A 29 -0.97 -5.78 -7.68
N ALA A 30 -0.47 -4.66 -8.19
CA ALA A 30 -1.30 -3.50 -8.50
C ALA A 30 -2.36 -3.75 -9.60
N TYR A 31 -2.35 -4.92 -10.26
CA TYR A 31 -3.32 -5.26 -11.31
C TYR A 31 -3.61 -6.78 -11.36
N GLY A 32 -4.45 -7.29 -10.45
CA GLY A 32 -5.12 -8.61 -10.59
C GLY A 32 -4.88 -9.61 -9.46
N GLN A 33 -5.95 -9.86 -8.70
CA GLN A 33 -6.40 -10.94 -7.80
C GLN A 33 -5.43 -11.97 -7.21
N ASN A 34 -5.65 -12.40 -5.96
CA ASN A 34 -4.75 -13.30 -5.19
C ASN A 34 -4.69 -14.77 -5.67
N GLY A 35 -5.36 -15.11 -6.77
CA GLY A 35 -5.29 -16.42 -7.43
C GLY A 35 -6.27 -17.47 -6.92
N SER A 36 -7.08 -17.16 -5.89
CA SER A 36 -8.20 -17.98 -5.48
C SER A 36 -9.38 -17.80 -6.44
N VAL A 37 -9.90 -18.90 -7.00
CA VAL A 37 -11.08 -18.89 -7.88
C VAL A 37 -12.16 -19.78 -7.30
N GLY A 38 -13.38 -19.26 -7.23
CA GLY A 38 -14.58 -20.01 -6.86
C GLY A 38 -15.70 -19.83 -7.88
N VAL A 39 -16.73 -20.66 -7.76
CA VAL A 39 -17.89 -20.70 -8.65
C VAL A 39 -19.15 -20.56 -7.81
N ALA A 40 -20.05 -19.69 -8.28
CA ALA A 40 -21.41 -19.55 -7.78
C ALA A 40 -22.40 -19.94 -8.88
N TYR A 41 -23.40 -20.75 -8.52
CA TYR A 41 -24.51 -21.12 -9.39
C TYR A 41 -25.80 -20.39 -8.97
N PRO A 42 -26.80 -20.25 -9.88
CA PRO A 42 -28.09 -19.71 -9.56
C PRO A 42 -28.79 -20.49 -8.43
N ALA A 43 -29.31 -19.78 -7.44
CA ALA A 43 -30.16 -20.33 -6.39
C ALA A 43 -31.31 -19.36 -6.06
N SER A 44 -32.41 -19.91 -5.57
CA SER A 44 -33.61 -19.18 -5.15
C SER A 44 -34.17 -19.81 -3.87
N GLY A 45 -34.92 -19.03 -3.09
CA GLY A 45 -35.59 -19.54 -1.88
C GLY A 45 -34.69 -19.63 -0.64
N ILE A 46 -33.48 -19.06 -0.69
CA ILE A 46 -32.58 -18.94 0.47
C ILE A 46 -33.09 -17.81 1.37
N THR A 47 -33.34 -18.15 2.63
CA THR A 47 -33.84 -17.31 3.71
C THR A 47 -32.69 -16.97 4.64
N ILE A 48 -32.44 -15.68 4.87
CA ILE A 48 -31.32 -15.24 5.73
C ILE A 48 -31.72 -15.35 7.21
N ASP A 49 -31.62 -16.54 7.78
CA ASP A 49 -31.96 -16.85 9.17
C ASP A 49 -30.81 -17.53 9.96
N GLY A 50 -29.68 -17.77 9.31
CA GLY A 50 -28.47 -18.37 9.87
C GLY A 50 -28.54 -19.90 9.95
N LYS A 51 -29.55 -20.52 9.34
CA LYS A 51 -29.63 -21.96 9.12
C LYS A 51 -29.31 -22.25 7.65
N LEU A 52 -28.86 -23.47 7.40
CA LEU A 52 -28.32 -23.86 6.09
C LEU A 52 -29.15 -24.99 5.44
N ASP A 53 -30.37 -25.21 5.92
CA ASP A 53 -31.30 -26.27 5.51
C ASP A 53 -32.02 -25.97 4.19
N ASP A 54 -32.11 -24.71 3.79
CA ASP A 54 -32.68 -24.25 2.51
C ASP A 54 -31.62 -23.99 1.42
N TRP A 55 -30.34 -24.17 1.75
CA TRP A 55 -29.25 -24.05 0.78
C TRP A 55 -29.22 -25.26 -0.17
N PRO A 56 -28.95 -25.06 -1.47
CA PRO A 56 -28.82 -26.16 -2.42
C PRO A 56 -27.79 -27.21 -1.98
N GLU A 57 -28.16 -28.48 -2.10
CA GLU A 57 -27.25 -29.59 -1.83
C GLU A 57 -26.10 -29.64 -2.84
N GLY A 58 -24.93 -30.13 -2.42
CA GLY A 58 -23.78 -30.34 -3.30
C GLY A 58 -23.01 -29.09 -3.71
N LEU A 59 -23.35 -27.90 -3.18
CA LEU A 59 -22.54 -26.70 -3.37
C LEU A 59 -21.13 -26.92 -2.82
N GLN A 60 -20.13 -26.47 -3.59
CA GLN A 60 -18.74 -26.54 -3.19
C GLN A 60 -18.48 -25.70 -1.94
N LYS A 61 -17.73 -26.30 -1.01
CA LYS A 61 -17.23 -25.62 0.18
C LYS A 61 -15.79 -25.18 -0.06
N TYR A 62 -15.53 -23.90 0.11
CA TYR A 62 -14.22 -23.29 -0.06
C TYR A 62 -13.61 -23.02 1.32
N PRO A 63 -12.41 -23.56 1.63
CA PRO A 63 -11.80 -23.37 2.95
C PRO A 63 -11.33 -21.92 3.15
N ILE A 64 -11.55 -21.40 4.35
CA ILE A 64 -10.99 -20.13 4.86
C ILE A 64 -9.91 -20.55 5.87
N ALA A 65 -8.70 -20.78 5.39
CA ALA A 65 -7.66 -21.47 6.16
C ALA A 65 -6.29 -20.77 6.12
N ARG A 66 -6.16 -19.64 5.40
CA ARG A 66 -4.90 -18.91 5.31
C ARG A 66 -4.82 -17.92 6.46
N ILE A 67 -3.99 -18.21 7.45
CA ILE A 67 -3.70 -17.27 8.54
C ILE A 67 -2.78 -16.18 8.00
N GLU A 68 -3.30 -14.96 7.89
CA GLU A 68 -2.58 -13.81 7.32
C GLU A 68 -2.23 -12.76 8.38
N ASP A 69 -2.84 -12.81 9.56
CA ASP A 69 -2.45 -12.02 10.73
C ASP A 69 -2.81 -12.77 12.02
N GLY A 70 -2.08 -12.48 13.10
CA GLY A 70 -2.27 -13.11 14.40
C GLY A 70 -1.50 -14.42 14.62
N ASP A 71 -1.96 -15.17 15.62
CA ASP A 71 -1.40 -16.44 16.08
C ASP A 71 -1.80 -17.58 15.13
N GLN A 72 -1.05 -18.69 15.17
CA GLN A 72 -1.44 -19.91 14.45
C GLN A 72 -2.42 -20.71 15.30
N PRO A 73 -3.52 -21.21 14.71
CA PRO A 73 -4.49 -21.97 15.48
C PRO A 73 -3.90 -23.22 16.13
N SER A 74 -4.30 -23.49 17.38
CA SER A 74 -3.81 -24.63 18.16
C SER A 74 -4.32 -25.99 17.64
N GLY A 75 -5.42 -25.98 16.88
CA GLY A 75 -6.01 -27.14 16.21
C GLY A 75 -7.29 -26.79 15.44
N GLU A 76 -8.02 -27.82 14.97
CA GLU A 76 -9.29 -27.59 14.25
C GLU A 76 -10.45 -27.11 15.14
N ALA A 77 -10.35 -27.33 16.45
CA ALA A 77 -11.34 -26.84 17.41
C ALA A 77 -11.20 -25.33 17.62
N ASP A 78 -9.95 -24.85 17.59
CA ASP A 78 -9.52 -23.47 17.73
C ASP A 78 -10.04 -22.63 16.56
N LEU A 79 -9.68 -23.00 15.32
CA LEU A 79 -10.23 -22.34 14.14
C LEU A 79 -10.29 -23.27 12.92
N LYS A 80 -11.50 -23.49 12.41
CA LYS A 80 -11.72 -24.10 11.09
C LYS A 80 -12.92 -23.49 10.41
N ALA A 81 -12.71 -22.87 9.26
CA ALA A 81 -13.77 -22.18 8.54
C ALA A 81 -13.85 -22.57 7.06
N HIS A 82 -15.06 -22.53 6.51
CA HIS A 82 -15.32 -22.64 5.08
C HIS A 82 -16.55 -21.86 4.70
N PHE A 83 -16.65 -21.45 3.43
CA PHE A 83 -17.85 -20.82 2.89
C PHE A 83 -18.42 -21.58 1.70
N ARG A 84 -19.70 -21.32 1.44
CA ARG A 84 -20.43 -21.72 0.24
C ARG A 84 -21.11 -20.47 -0.34
N ILE A 85 -21.31 -20.47 -1.66
CA ILE A 85 -21.72 -19.27 -2.37
C ILE A 85 -22.70 -19.61 -3.50
N ALA A 86 -23.71 -18.78 -3.67
CA ALA A 86 -24.70 -18.86 -4.75
C ALA A 86 -25.13 -17.44 -5.15
N TYR A 87 -25.80 -17.29 -6.28
CA TYR A 87 -26.34 -16.00 -6.70
C TYR A 87 -27.77 -16.11 -7.22
N HIS A 88 -28.52 -15.01 -7.21
CA HIS A 88 -29.82 -14.94 -7.85
C HIS A 88 -29.77 -13.89 -8.96
N PRO A 89 -29.89 -14.28 -10.25
CA PRO A 89 -29.75 -13.35 -11.36
C PRO A 89 -30.83 -12.27 -11.34
N ASP A 90 -32.10 -12.63 -11.13
CA ASP A 90 -33.22 -11.69 -11.21
C ASP A 90 -33.32 -10.74 -10.01
N GLU A 91 -33.13 -11.24 -8.79
CA GLU A 91 -33.04 -10.42 -7.57
C GLU A 91 -31.73 -9.64 -7.44
N ARG A 92 -30.75 -9.98 -8.27
CA ARG A 92 -29.43 -9.37 -8.32
C ARG A 92 -28.62 -9.49 -7.03
N VAL A 93 -28.70 -10.66 -6.39
CA VAL A 93 -28.04 -10.88 -5.10
C VAL A 93 -27.03 -12.00 -5.11
N LEU A 94 -26.04 -11.85 -4.24
CA LEU A 94 -25.09 -12.87 -3.84
C LEU A 94 -25.47 -13.40 -2.46
N TYR A 95 -25.55 -14.72 -2.35
CA TYR A 95 -25.72 -15.42 -1.09
C TYR A 95 -24.39 -16.02 -0.68
N VAL A 96 -23.98 -15.79 0.56
CA VAL A 96 -22.76 -16.37 1.13
C VAL A 96 -23.06 -16.94 2.51
N ALA A 97 -22.79 -18.22 2.71
CA ALA A 97 -22.84 -18.83 4.02
C ALA A 97 -21.44 -19.24 4.47
N VAL A 98 -21.07 -18.84 5.69
CA VAL A 98 -19.80 -19.14 6.33
C VAL A 98 -20.07 -20.00 7.55
N GLU A 99 -19.42 -21.14 7.64
CA GLU A 99 -19.41 -21.98 8.83
C GLU A 99 -18.03 -21.88 9.46
N VAL A 100 -18.00 -21.51 10.73
CA VAL A 100 -16.79 -21.41 11.55
C VAL A 100 -16.93 -22.39 12.70
N ARG A 101 -15.89 -23.19 12.93
CA ARG A 101 -15.67 -23.92 14.16
C ARG A 101 -14.64 -23.15 14.98
N ASP A 102 -15.01 -22.89 16.22
CA ASP A 102 -14.31 -22.03 17.17
C ASP A 102 -14.69 -22.55 18.58
N ASP A 103 -13.71 -22.77 19.45
CA ASP A 103 -13.87 -23.29 20.80
C ASP A 103 -14.00 -22.18 21.87
N SER A 104 -13.81 -20.92 21.48
CA SER A 104 -13.89 -19.75 22.34
C SER A 104 -14.38 -18.50 21.60
N SER A 105 -15.69 -18.24 21.66
CA SER A 105 -16.20 -16.97 21.16
C SER A 105 -15.97 -15.76 22.10
N VAL A 106 -15.43 -14.66 21.58
CA VAL A 106 -15.43 -13.31 22.17
C VAL A 106 -16.32 -12.37 21.34
N LEU A 107 -17.38 -11.86 21.96
CA LEU A 107 -18.34 -10.95 21.34
C LEU A 107 -18.03 -9.47 21.61
N ASP A 108 -19.05 -8.63 21.70
CA ASP A 108 -18.91 -7.17 21.73
C ASP A 108 -18.15 -6.67 22.97
N GLY A 109 -17.05 -5.96 22.72
CA GLY A 109 -16.35 -5.15 23.72
C GLY A 109 -16.88 -3.71 23.81
N PRO A 110 -16.41 -2.92 24.79
CA PRO A 110 -16.73 -1.50 24.88
C PRO A 110 -16.05 -0.71 23.76
N GLY A 111 -16.83 0.05 22.98
CA GLY A 111 -16.32 0.96 21.94
C GLY A 111 -16.80 0.62 20.53
N GLU A 112 -16.15 1.22 19.53
CA GLU A 112 -16.37 0.93 18.11
C GLU A 112 -15.94 -0.50 17.77
N PRO A 113 -16.58 -1.18 16.81
CA PRO A 113 -16.19 -2.52 16.42
C PRO A 113 -14.83 -2.50 15.70
N ILE A 114 -13.84 -3.13 16.34
CA ILE A 114 -12.48 -3.29 15.82
C ILE A 114 -12.30 -4.74 15.38
N TRP A 115 -11.67 -4.91 14.21
CA TRP A 115 -11.52 -6.18 13.52
C TRP A 115 -10.77 -7.28 14.31
N ASN A 116 -10.02 -6.91 15.35
CA ASN A 116 -9.21 -7.83 16.15
C ASN A 116 -9.56 -7.86 17.64
N ALA A 117 -10.68 -7.26 18.03
CA ALA A 117 -11.10 -7.19 19.44
C ALA A 117 -12.15 -8.25 19.81
N GLN A 118 -12.73 -8.91 18.80
CA GLN A 118 -13.82 -9.88 18.92
C GLN A 118 -13.85 -10.76 17.67
N ASP A 119 -14.62 -11.85 17.73
CA ASP A 119 -14.84 -12.70 16.57
C ASP A 119 -15.55 -11.93 15.48
N GLY A 120 -15.27 -12.27 14.23
CA GLY A 120 -15.97 -11.65 13.14
C GLY A 120 -15.83 -12.35 11.81
N CYS A 121 -16.66 -11.89 10.89
CA CYS A 121 -16.63 -12.28 9.49
C CYS A 121 -16.62 -11.03 8.62
N GLU A 122 -15.73 -10.99 7.64
CA GLU A 122 -15.57 -9.87 6.72
C GLU A 122 -15.72 -10.36 5.29
N LEU A 123 -16.60 -9.72 4.54
CA LEU A 123 -16.83 -9.94 3.12
C LEU A 123 -16.25 -8.78 2.33
N PHE A 124 -15.48 -9.08 1.29
CA PHE A 124 -14.90 -8.10 0.37
C PHE A 124 -15.49 -8.33 -1.02
N LEU A 125 -15.97 -7.26 -1.66
CA LEU A 125 -16.65 -7.37 -2.94
C LEU A 125 -16.22 -6.24 -3.89
N ASP A 126 -15.74 -6.64 -5.06
CA ASP A 126 -15.56 -5.82 -6.25
C ASP A 126 -16.54 -6.31 -7.32
N SER A 127 -17.78 -5.80 -7.27
CA SER A 127 -18.87 -6.27 -8.13
C SER A 127 -18.67 -5.89 -9.60
N ASN A 128 -18.08 -4.71 -9.88
CA ASN A 128 -17.82 -4.25 -11.25
C ASN A 128 -16.70 -5.05 -11.92
N HIS A 129 -15.68 -5.41 -11.14
CA HIS A 129 -14.57 -6.24 -11.59
C HIS A 129 -13.89 -5.74 -12.87
N ALA A 130 -13.58 -4.44 -12.87
CA ALA A 130 -13.04 -3.77 -14.05
C ALA A 130 -11.57 -4.13 -14.26
N THR A 131 -11.18 -4.34 -15.52
CA THR A 131 -9.79 -4.68 -15.88
C THR A 131 -8.76 -3.59 -15.55
N GLY A 132 -9.22 -2.35 -15.28
CA GLY A 132 -8.39 -1.21 -14.88
C GLY A 132 -8.44 -0.91 -13.38
N GLY A 133 -9.07 -1.77 -12.59
CA GLY A 133 -9.38 -1.56 -11.17
C GLY A 133 -10.75 -0.94 -10.94
N SER A 134 -11.37 -1.30 -9.81
CA SER A 134 -12.67 -0.80 -9.34
C SER A 134 -12.64 -0.67 -7.81
N HIS A 135 -13.65 0.01 -7.25
CA HIS A 135 -13.83 0.10 -5.81
C HIS A 135 -14.16 -1.27 -5.21
N ILE A 136 -13.66 -1.51 -3.99
CA ILE A 136 -14.03 -2.66 -3.17
C ILE A 136 -14.90 -2.14 -2.04
N VAL A 137 -15.99 -2.85 -1.79
CA VAL A 137 -16.78 -2.67 -0.57
C VAL A 137 -16.48 -3.79 0.42
N GLN A 138 -16.43 -3.44 1.70
CA GLN A 138 -16.26 -4.38 2.80
C GLN A 138 -17.52 -4.39 3.68
N HIS A 139 -18.06 -5.57 3.92
CA HIS A 139 -19.09 -5.80 4.92
C HIS A 139 -18.53 -6.60 6.07
N CYS A 140 -18.59 -6.08 7.29
CA CYS A 140 -18.09 -6.77 8.46
C CYS A 140 -19.22 -7.06 9.44
N ARG A 141 -19.09 -8.19 10.13
CA ARG A 141 -19.86 -8.54 11.32
C ARG A 141 -18.88 -8.92 12.42
N TYR A 142 -18.65 -8.01 13.36
CA TYR A 142 -17.75 -8.21 14.51
C TYR A 142 -18.59 -8.34 15.76
N GLY A 143 -18.58 -9.51 16.41
CA GLY A 143 -19.55 -9.85 17.44
C GLY A 143 -20.98 -9.70 16.91
N ASN A 144 -21.79 -8.86 17.53
CA ASN A 144 -23.13 -8.53 17.06
C ASN A 144 -23.20 -7.19 16.31
N GLN A 145 -22.07 -6.50 16.16
CA GLN A 145 -21.99 -5.21 15.51
C GLN A 145 -21.66 -5.34 14.02
N GLY A 146 -22.28 -4.49 13.20
CA GLY A 146 -22.00 -4.42 11.75
C GLY A 146 -21.10 -3.23 11.43
N ARG A 147 -20.17 -3.43 10.49
CA ARG A 147 -19.37 -2.33 9.92
C ARG A 147 -19.43 -2.37 8.39
N PHE A 148 -19.25 -1.20 7.77
CA PHE A 148 -19.14 -1.05 6.33
C PHE A 148 -17.92 -0.19 6.01
N VAL A 149 -17.15 -0.58 5.01
CA VAL A 149 -16.07 0.24 4.44
C VAL A 149 -16.30 0.31 2.94
N GLY A 150 -16.43 1.53 2.42
CA GLY A 150 -16.74 1.79 1.02
C GLY A 150 -17.36 3.18 0.85
N PRO A 151 -17.63 3.62 -0.39
CA PRO A 151 -18.32 4.88 -0.66
C PRO A 151 -19.69 4.92 0.04
N PRO A 152 -20.08 6.02 0.72
CA PRO A 152 -21.38 6.12 1.40
C PRO A 152 -22.58 5.87 0.50
N GLU A 153 -22.48 6.25 -0.77
CA GLU A 153 -23.48 6.01 -1.83
C GLU A 153 -23.61 4.53 -2.23
N GLU A 154 -22.55 3.75 -2.04
CA GLU A 154 -22.51 2.29 -2.24
C GLU A 154 -22.78 1.52 -0.95
N SER A 155 -22.91 2.21 0.19
CA SER A 155 -23.43 1.60 1.42
C SER A 155 -24.82 1.05 1.13
N PRO A 156 -25.01 -0.27 1.10
CA PRO A 156 -26.24 -0.83 0.57
C PRO A 156 -27.39 -0.47 1.50
N LYS A 157 -28.48 0.04 0.89
CA LYS A 157 -29.79 0.11 1.55
C LYS A 157 -30.36 -1.28 1.87
N SER A 158 -29.78 -2.37 1.34
CA SER A 158 -30.21 -3.76 1.58
C SER A 158 -29.05 -4.76 1.59
N LYS A 159 -28.26 -4.78 2.67
CA LYS A 159 -27.53 -5.99 3.10
C LYS A 159 -28.28 -6.62 4.26
N THR A 160 -28.36 -7.95 4.26
CA THR A 160 -28.89 -8.69 5.41
C THR A 160 -27.87 -9.73 5.81
N VAL A 161 -27.59 -9.81 7.12
CA VAL A 161 -26.77 -10.87 7.69
C VAL A 161 -27.49 -11.47 8.89
N ALA A 162 -27.62 -12.79 8.89
CA ALA A 162 -28.02 -13.56 10.06
C ALA A 162 -26.80 -14.26 10.64
N VAL A 163 -26.76 -14.38 11.97
CA VAL A 163 -25.69 -15.08 12.68
C VAL A 163 -26.31 -16.01 13.70
N VAL A 164 -26.01 -17.30 13.60
CA VAL A 164 -26.40 -18.31 14.59
C VAL A 164 -25.13 -18.84 15.25
N ARG A 165 -25.15 -18.92 16.58
CA ARG A 165 -24.03 -19.41 17.40
C ARG A 165 -24.49 -20.58 18.25
N SER A 166 -23.67 -21.61 18.29
CA SER A 166 -23.72 -22.73 19.23
C SER A 166 -22.36 -22.88 19.91
N ASP A 167 -22.27 -23.78 20.89
CA ASP A 167 -21.10 -23.90 21.78
C ASP A 167 -19.74 -23.98 21.05
N ASP A 168 -19.65 -24.65 19.90
CA ASP A 168 -18.40 -24.80 19.12
C ASP A 168 -18.52 -24.35 17.66
N ARG A 169 -19.57 -23.58 17.31
CA ARG A 169 -19.87 -23.26 15.91
C ARG A 169 -20.58 -21.93 15.73
N ILE A 170 -20.14 -21.19 14.72
CA ILE A 170 -20.75 -19.94 14.26
C ILE A 170 -21.14 -20.09 12.79
N VAL A 171 -22.37 -19.69 12.45
CA VAL A 171 -22.84 -19.61 11.06
C VAL A 171 -23.17 -18.17 10.74
N TYR A 172 -22.51 -17.62 9.72
CA TYR A 172 -22.88 -16.34 9.12
C TYR A 172 -23.58 -16.60 7.80
N GLU A 173 -24.72 -15.96 7.59
CA GLU A 173 -25.46 -16.05 6.34
C GLU A 173 -25.72 -14.65 5.81
N TRP A 174 -25.21 -14.38 4.61
CA TRP A 174 -25.20 -13.06 3.99
C TRP A 174 -26.07 -13.05 2.73
N ARG A 175 -26.86 -11.97 2.59
CA ARG A 175 -27.45 -11.53 1.32
C ARG A 175 -26.91 -10.15 0.97
N VAL A 176 -26.24 -10.06 -0.17
CA VAL A 176 -25.59 -8.83 -0.64
C VAL A 176 -26.09 -8.50 -2.04
N ASP A 177 -26.50 -7.25 -2.25
CA ASP A 177 -26.91 -6.74 -3.56
C ASP A 177 -25.68 -6.55 -4.46
N LEU A 178 -25.72 -7.11 -5.67
CA LEU A 178 -24.68 -6.98 -6.69
C LEU A 178 -24.89 -5.76 -7.61
N GLY A 179 -26.00 -5.03 -7.47
CA GLY A 179 -26.36 -3.93 -8.36
C GLY A 179 -26.66 -4.43 -9.77
N GLY A 180 -26.16 -3.76 -10.82
CA GLY A 180 -26.35 -4.16 -12.22
C GLY A 180 -25.64 -5.47 -12.62
N GLU A 181 -24.91 -6.10 -11.69
CA GLU A 181 -23.80 -7.00 -11.99
C GLU A 181 -24.10 -8.50 -11.75
N SER A 182 -25.36 -8.93 -11.74
CA SER A 182 -25.75 -10.30 -11.31
C SER A 182 -25.95 -11.34 -12.41
N LYS A 183 -25.66 -11.01 -13.67
CA LYS A 183 -25.89 -11.93 -14.79
C LYS A 183 -24.87 -13.08 -14.79
N ALA A 184 -25.29 -14.24 -15.31
CA ALA A 184 -24.38 -15.36 -15.59
C ALA A 184 -23.28 -14.97 -16.58
N ASP A 185 -22.22 -15.77 -16.63
CA ASP A 185 -21.06 -15.65 -17.51
C ASP A 185 -20.26 -14.37 -17.24
N ARG A 186 -19.95 -14.15 -15.97
CA ARG A 186 -19.05 -13.08 -15.51
C ARG A 186 -18.17 -13.54 -14.34
N ALA A 187 -17.13 -12.78 -14.08
CA ALA A 187 -16.39 -12.81 -12.84
C ALA A 187 -16.72 -11.57 -11.99
N ILE A 188 -16.64 -11.73 -10.67
CA ILE A 188 -16.61 -10.64 -9.69
C ILE A 188 -15.38 -10.81 -8.80
N GLY A 189 -14.79 -9.70 -8.34
CA GLY A 189 -13.76 -9.76 -7.31
C GLY A 189 -14.42 -10.03 -5.96
N PHE A 190 -13.89 -10.99 -5.21
CA PHE A 190 -14.48 -11.45 -3.98
C PHE A 190 -13.41 -11.96 -3.01
N ASP A 191 -13.57 -11.68 -1.74
CA ASP A 191 -12.84 -12.41 -0.71
C ASP A 191 -13.65 -12.48 0.58
N ILE A 192 -13.19 -13.34 1.48
CA ILE A 192 -13.83 -13.52 2.77
C ILE A 192 -12.80 -13.89 3.83
N SER A 193 -12.96 -13.35 5.02
CA SER A 193 -12.14 -13.68 6.18
C SER A 193 -12.97 -13.90 7.44
N VAL A 194 -12.34 -14.59 8.39
CA VAL A 194 -12.80 -14.83 9.74
C VAL A 194 -11.75 -14.29 10.70
N ALA A 195 -12.18 -13.42 11.60
CA ALA A 195 -11.44 -12.97 12.76
C ALA A 195 -11.86 -13.83 13.94
N ASP A 196 -10.91 -14.39 14.65
CA ASP A 196 -11.11 -15.36 15.71
C ASP A 196 -10.37 -14.86 16.95
N LYS A 197 -11.11 -14.62 18.04
CA LYS A 197 -10.59 -13.97 19.24
C LYS A 197 -10.87 -14.82 20.46
N ASP A 198 -9.79 -15.28 21.08
CA ASP A 198 -9.90 -16.11 22.27
C ASP A 198 -9.97 -15.31 23.57
N LYS A 199 -10.59 -15.94 24.57
CA LYS A 199 -10.70 -15.41 25.94
C LYS A 199 -9.35 -15.32 26.65
N ASP A 200 -8.37 -16.13 26.24
CA ASP A 200 -7.01 -16.06 26.78
C ASP A 200 -6.18 -14.93 26.14
N GLY A 201 -6.72 -14.30 25.09
CA GLY A 201 -6.14 -13.17 24.40
C GLY A 201 -5.41 -13.51 23.11
N SER A 202 -5.33 -14.76 22.65
CA SER A 202 -4.89 -15.05 21.27
C SER A 202 -5.85 -14.47 20.24
N PHE A 203 -5.36 -14.34 19.01
CA PHE A 203 -6.13 -13.80 17.91
C PHE A 203 -5.64 -14.39 16.60
N SER A 204 -6.56 -14.87 15.76
CA SER A 204 -6.26 -15.38 14.42
C SER A 204 -7.11 -14.65 13.38
N TRP A 205 -6.51 -14.23 12.26
CA TRP A 205 -7.24 -13.74 11.09
C TRP A 205 -7.00 -14.65 9.90
N ALA A 206 -8.03 -15.43 9.54
CA ALA A 206 -8.00 -16.41 8.47
C ALA A 206 -8.73 -15.88 7.23
N ALA A 207 -8.15 -16.05 6.04
CA ALA A 207 -8.76 -15.66 4.76
C ALA A 207 -8.89 -16.82 3.77
N TRP A 208 -9.79 -16.65 2.80
CA TRP A 208 -9.91 -17.55 1.65
C TRP A 208 -8.75 -17.38 0.67
N GLY A 209 -8.55 -16.15 0.18
CA GLY A 209 -7.42 -15.82 -0.69
C GLY A 209 -6.29 -15.14 0.08
N SER A 210 -5.08 -15.10 -0.50
CA SER A 210 -3.91 -14.56 0.20
C SER A 210 -3.92 -13.03 0.34
N GLY A 211 -3.15 -12.52 1.30
CA GLY A 211 -2.89 -11.09 1.52
C GLY A 211 -3.93 -10.37 2.40
N THR A 212 -3.47 -9.35 3.12
CA THR A 212 -4.27 -8.48 4.02
C THR A 212 -4.72 -7.18 3.32
N GLN A 213 -5.41 -6.28 4.01
CA GLN A 213 -5.89 -4.98 3.46
C GLN A 213 -6.75 -5.12 2.20
N LYS A 214 -7.55 -6.18 2.14
CA LYS A 214 -8.35 -6.55 0.98
C LYS A 214 -9.41 -5.49 0.60
N ALA A 215 -9.83 -4.64 1.54
CA ALA A 215 -10.74 -3.51 1.28
C ALA A 215 -10.06 -2.31 0.59
N SER A 216 -8.74 -2.25 0.60
CA SER A 216 -7.96 -1.14 0.04
C SER A 216 -7.33 -1.48 -1.31
N VAL A 217 -7.19 -2.77 -1.65
CA VAL A 217 -6.41 -3.21 -2.81
C VAL A 217 -7.17 -4.25 -3.63
N SER A 218 -7.63 -3.88 -4.83
CA SER A 218 -8.46 -4.76 -5.67
C SER A 218 -7.71 -6.00 -6.16
N GLY A 219 -6.38 -5.89 -6.27
CA GLY A 219 -5.49 -7.02 -6.58
C GLY A 219 -5.36 -8.07 -5.47
N ARG A 220 -5.96 -7.86 -4.28
CA ARG A 220 -5.85 -8.76 -3.12
C ARG A 220 -7.10 -9.59 -2.85
N CYS A 221 -8.16 -9.46 -3.65
CA CYS A 221 -9.33 -10.35 -3.63
C CYS A 221 -9.12 -11.53 -4.59
N GLY A 222 -9.86 -12.62 -4.42
CA GLY A 222 -9.97 -13.70 -5.42
C GLY A 222 -11.12 -13.46 -6.42
N GLU A 223 -11.35 -14.41 -7.31
CA GLU A 223 -12.40 -14.41 -8.34
C GLU A 223 -13.59 -15.30 -7.92
N ILE A 224 -14.83 -14.80 -8.01
CA ILE A 224 -16.02 -15.66 -8.07
C ILE A 224 -16.62 -15.61 -9.48
N LEU A 225 -16.73 -16.77 -10.12
CA LEU A 225 -17.37 -16.93 -11.42
C LEU A 225 -18.87 -17.18 -11.22
N LEU A 226 -19.71 -16.28 -11.73
CA LEU A 226 -21.17 -16.48 -11.75
C LEU A 226 -21.53 -17.25 -13.02
N LEU A 227 -21.85 -18.54 -12.88
CA LEU A 227 -21.96 -19.46 -14.01
C LEU A 227 -23.33 -20.13 -14.05
N SER A 228 -23.77 -20.50 -15.26
CA SER A 228 -25.00 -21.29 -15.43
C SER A 228 -24.82 -22.75 -14.97
N PRO A 229 -25.86 -23.42 -14.46
CA PRO A 229 -25.80 -24.84 -14.12
C PRO A 229 -25.37 -25.70 -15.33
N GLY A 230 -24.61 -26.76 -15.07
CA GLY A 230 -24.11 -27.66 -16.11
C GLY A 230 -22.91 -27.11 -16.91
N THR A 231 -22.35 -25.96 -16.51
CA THR A 231 -21.09 -25.46 -17.07
C THR A 231 -19.99 -26.52 -16.92
N ARG A 232 -19.31 -26.81 -18.03
CA ARG A 232 -18.16 -27.72 -18.08
C ARG A 232 -16.88 -26.91 -18.04
N PHE A 233 -15.86 -27.47 -17.42
CA PHE A 233 -14.59 -26.79 -17.20
C PHE A 233 -13.47 -27.47 -17.96
N GLY A 234 -12.46 -26.70 -18.34
CA GLY A 234 -11.18 -27.18 -18.84
C GLY A 234 -10.03 -26.49 -18.13
N GLU A 235 -8.84 -26.68 -18.69
CA GLU A 235 -7.61 -26.05 -18.22
C GLU A 235 -6.88 -25.39 -19.40
N ILE A 236 -6.24 -24.26 -19.12
CA ILE A 236 -5.32 -23.59 -20.03
C ILE A 236 -3.91 -23.70 -19.45
N THR A 237 -2.96 -24.06 -20.29
CA THR A 237 -1.53 -23.85 -20.06
C THR A 237 -0.98 -22.96 -21.14
N GLY A 238 0.05 -22.16 -20.85
CA GLY A 238 0.65 -21.31 -21.86
C GLY A 238 1.99 -20.73 -21.41
N LYS A 239 2.59 -19.94 -22.30
CA LYS A 239 3.88 -19.31 -22.07
C LYS A 239 3.87 -17.87 -22.55
N VAL A 240 4.53 -16.99 -21.81
CA VAL A 240 4.81 -15.59 -22.18
C VAL A 240 6.29 -15.48 -22.53
N GLU A 241 6.60 -14.84 -23.65
CA GLU A 241 7.97 -14.57 -24.07
C GLU A 241 8.09 -13.16 -24.64
N TRP A 242 9.25 -12.54 -24.52
CA TRP A 242 9.52 -11.31 -25.24
C TRP A 242 9.61 -11.55 -26.74
N GLU A 243 9.00 -10.68 -27.56
CA GLU A 243 9.13 -10.71 -29.03
C GLU A 243 10.61 -10.56 -29.45
N ALA A 244 11.35 -9.70 -28.76
CA ALA A 244 12.79 -9.57 -28.88
C ALA A 244 13.44 -9.69 -27.50
N SER A 245 14.65 -10.27 -27.42
CA SER A 245 15.37 -10.43 -26.15
C SER A 245 15.40 -9.12 -25.35
N SER A 246 14.79 -9.13 -24.17
CA SER A 246 14.72 -7.98 -23.27
C SER A 246 15.49 -8.29 -21.98
N PRO A 247 16.21 -7.31 -21.41
CA PRO A 247 16.79 -7.46 -20.08
C PRO A 247 15.73 -7.41 -18.97
N SER A 248 14.49 -7.03 -19.28
CA SER A 248 13.40 -6.92 -18.31
C SER A 248 12.78 -8.26 -17.93
N ALA A 249 12.32 -8.35 -16.68
CA ALA A 249 11.52 -9.47 -16.19
C ALA A 249 10.24 -9.62 -17.02
N LEU A 250 9.74 -10.84 -17.19
CA LEU A 250 8.43 -11.07 -17.78
C LEU A 250 7.32 -10.54 -16.85
N PRO A 251 6.13 -10.21 -17.38
CA PRO A 251 4.96 -9.95 -16.55
C PRO A 251 4.75 -11.10 -15.57
N SER A 252 4.44 -10.79 -14.32
CA SER A 252 4.13 -11.81 -13.32
C SER A 252 2.74 -12.44 -13.51
N ARG A 253 1.95 -11.96 -14.48
CA ARG A 253 0.58 -12.44 -14.75
C ARG A 253 0.14 -12.25 -16.20
N VAL A 254 -0.88 -13.01 -16.58
CA VAL A 254 -1.73 -12.79 -17.75
C VAL A 254 -3.19 -12.65 -17.35
N ARG A 255 -3.98 -11.96 -18.18
CA ARG A 255 -5.44 -11.93 -18.08
C ARG A 255 -6.02 -12.87 -19.12
N ILE A 256 -6.86 -13.81 -18.67
CA ILE A 256 -7.59 -14.74 -19.52
C ILE A 256 -9.04 -14.24 -19.58
N GLN A 257 -9.52 -13.83 -20.74
CA GLN A 257 -10.82 -13.19 -20.91
C GLN A 257 -11.67 -13.92 -21.96
N SER A 258 -12.91 -14.27 -21.60
CA SER A 258 -13.84 -14.92 -22.53
C SER A 258 -14.19 -13.97 -23.67
N THR A 259 -14.12 -14.47 -24.91
CA THR A 259 -14.53 -13.69 -26.08
C THR A 259 -16.05 -13.68 -26.27
N ARG A 260 -16.76 -14.62 -25.63
CA ARG A 260 -18.24 -14.63 -25.60
C ARG A 260 -18.81 -13.65 -24.57
N SER A 261 -18.13 -13.53 -23.43
CA SER A 261 -18.57 -12.69 -22.32
C SER A 261 -17.37 -11.94 -21.75
N PRO A 262 -17.06 -10.71 -22.21
CA PRO A 262 -15.87 -9.98 -21.77
C PRO A 262 -15.81 -9.69 -20.26
N SER A 263 -16.96 -9.70 -19.57
CA SER A 263 -17.06 -9.60 -18.10
C SER A 263 -16.63 -10.89 -17.37
N LEU A 264 -16.46 -12.01 -18.08
CA LEU A 264 -15.86 -13.23 -17.58
C LEU A 264 -14.37 -13.22 -17.90
N TRP A 265 -13.58 -12.74 -16.94
CA TRP A 265 -12.13 -12.76 -17.02
C TRP A 265 -11.53 -13.14 -15.67
N LEU A 266 -10.32 -13.71 -15.69
CA LEU A 266 -9.56 -14.09 -14.51
C LEU A 266 -8.06 -13.88 -14.76
N GLY A 267 -7.28 -13.73 -13.70
CA GLY A 267 -5.83 -13.62 -13.78
C GLY A 267 -5.13 -14.97 -13.57
N ALA A 268 -4.11 -15.28 -14.37
CA ALA A 268 -3.20 -16.41 -14.12
C ALA A 268 -1.81 -15.90 -13.77
N VAL A 269 -1.17 -16.50 -12.77
CA VAL A 269 0.22 -16.20 -12.39
C VAL A 269 1.15 -16.75 -13.47
N VAL A 270 2.12 -15.94 -13.86
CA VAL A 270 3.20 -16.27 -14.78
C VAL A 270 4.47 -16.42 -13.96
N ASP A 271 5.12 -17.58 -14.06
CA ASP A 271 6.41 -17.79 -13.44
C ASP A 271 7.52 -17.01 -14.17
N PRO A 272 8.72 -16.84 -13.59
CA PRO A 272 9.83 -16.14 -14.23
C PRO A 272 10.36 -16.79 -15.52
N ASN A 273 9.99 -18.03 -15.82
CA ASN A 273 10.27 -18.70 -17.10
C ASN A 273 9.18 -18.42 -18.15
N GLY A 274 8.14 -17.67 -17.77
CA GLY A 274 7.02 -17.28 -18.60
C GLY A 274 5.86 -18.27 -18.59
N ALA A 275 5.94 -19.40 -17.89
CA ALA A 275 4.86 -20.38 -17.91
C ALA A 275 3.70 -19.94 -17.02
N PHE A 276 2.48 -20.19 -17.47
CA PHE A 276 1.27 -19.98 -16.69
C PHE A 276 0.30 -21.14 -16.87
N LYS A 277 -0.55 -21.33 -15.87
CA LYS A 277 -1.61 -22.32 -15.87
C LYS A 277 -2.84 -21.76 -15.18
N ALA A 278 -4.01 -22.08 -15.73
CA ALA A 278 -5.29 -21.77 -15.12
C ALA A 278 -6.25 -22.94 -15.30
N SER A 279 -6.65 -23.53 -14.17
CA SER A 279 -7.54 -24.69 -14.10
C SER A 279 -8.97 -24.24 -13.76
N ASN A 280 -9.95 -25.11 -13.98
CA ASN A 280 -11.36 -24.86 -13.68
C ASN A 280 -11.92 -23.63 -14.42
N ILE A 281 -11.54 -23.45 -15.69
CA ILE A 281 -12.06 -22.38 -16.55
C ILE A 281 -13.25 -22.92 -17.36
N PRO A 282 -14.38 -22.20 -17.47
CA PRO A 282 -15.49 -22.62 -18.33
C PRO A 282 -15.04 -22.92 -19.76
N ALA A 283 -15.53 -24.01 -20.34
CA ALA A 283 -15.20 -24.39 -21.71
C ALA A 283 -15.70 -23.32 -22.69
N GLY A 284 -14.83 -22.87 -23.61
CA GLY A 284 -15.15 -21.76 -24.51
C GLY A 284 -13.95 -21.06 -25.11
N PRO A 285 -14.19 -20.07 -26.00
CA PRO A 285 -13.13 -19.27 -26.58
C PRO A 285 -12.69 -18.14 -25.63
N TYR A 286 -11.38 -17.97 -25.49
CA TYR A 286 -10.72 -16.97 -24.65
C TYR A 286 -9.61 -16.27 -25.41
N SER A 287 -9.36 -15.02 -25.04
CA SER A 287 -8.15 -14.28 -25.40
C SER A 287 -7.28 -14.10 -24.15
N ILE A 288 -5.97 -14.32 -24.29
CA ILE A 288 -4.99 -14.20 -23.22
C ILE A 288 -4.15 -12.95 -23.45
N TYR A 289 -4.18 -12.01 -22.51
CA TYR A 289 -3.50 -10.72 -22.58
C TYR A 289 -2.37 -10.64 -21.57
N ALA A 290 -1.29 -9.95 -21.94
CA ALA A 290 -0.27 -9.53 -20.99
C ALA A 290 -0.83 -8.42 -20.10
N VAL A 291 -0.47 -8.45 -18.82
CA VAL A 291 -0.86 -7.43 -17.84
C VAL A 291 0.39 -6.69 -17.39
N ASP A 292 0.29 -5.37 -17.25
CA ASP A 292 1.37 -4.60 -16.67
C ASP A 292 1.59 -4.99 -15.21
N SER A 293 2.84 -4.90 -14.74
CA SER A 293 3.14 -4.91 -13.31
C SER A 293 3.48 -3.50 -12.83
N SER A 294 3.74 -3.35 -11.53
CA SER A 294 4.20 -2.08 -10.94
C SER A 294 5.47 -1.56 -11.60
N ASP A 295 6.37 -2.46 -12.01
CA ASP A 295 7.69 -2.14 -12.55
C ASP A 295 7.89 -2.49 -14.03
N LEU A 296 6.93 -3.19 -14.64
CA LEU A 296 6.98 -3.56 -16.05
C LEU A 296 5.79 -3.00 -16.82
N ARG A 297 6.11 -2.37 -17.96
CA ARG A 297 5.13 -1.85 -18.91
C ARG A 297 5.19 -2.68 -20.19
N VAL A 298 4.05 -3.21 -20.61
CA VAL A 298 3.93 -4.04 -21.82
C VAL A 298 2.79 -3.55 -22.69
N GLU A 299 2.88 -3.80 -24.00
CA GLU A 299 1.78 -3.54 -24.91
C GLU A 299 0.61 -4.48 -24.61
N THR A 300 -0.42 -3.96 -23.93
CA THR A 300 -1.56 -4.76 -23.42
C THR A 300 -2.60 -5.12 -24.48
N LYS A 301 -2.41 -4.72 -25.75
CA LYS A 301 -3.30 -5.09 -26.86
C LYS A 301 -2.95 -6.45 -27.48
N THR A 302 -1.71 -6.89 -27.31
CA THR A 302 -1.25 -8.17 -27.84
C THR A 302 -1.90 -9.31 -27.06
N HIS A 303 -2.46 -10.26 -27.79
CA HIS A 303 -3.13 -11.42 -27.22
C HIS A 303 -2.97 -12.65 -28.11
N VAL A 304 -3.22 -13.80 -27.50
CA VAL A 304 -3.41 -15.08 -28.20
C VAL A 304 -4.80 -15.62 -27.90
N ASP A 305 -5.45 -16.19 -28.91
CA ASP A 305 -6.75 -16.82 -28.74
C ASP A 305 -6.59 -18.31 -28.47
N VAL A 306 -7.44 -18.86 -27.62
CA VAL A 306 -7.48 -20.28 -27.28
C VAL A 306 -8.91 -20.76 -27.11
N LEU A 307 -9.19 -21.97 -27.59
CA LEU A 307 -10.47 -22.65 -27.36
C LEU A 307 -10.30 -23.67 -26.23
N VAL A 308 -10.86 -23.40 -25.06
CA VAL A 308 -10.85 -24.30 -23.91
C VAL A 308 -11.86 -25.41 -24.13
N GLU A 309 -11.37 -26.65 -24.18
CA GLU A 309 -12.21 -27.84 -24.25
C GLU A 309 -12.57 -28.37 -22.86
N ALA A 310 -13.79 -28.87 -22.70
CA ALA A 310 -14.23 -29.49 -21.46
C ALA A 310 -13.38 -30.73 -21.11
N ASP A 311 -13.02 -30.84 -19.83
CA ASP A 311 -12.28 -31.95 -19.21
C ASP A 311 -10.93 -32.24 -19.85
N ARG A 312 -10.34 -31.22 -20.48
CA ARG A 312 -9.04 -31.29 -21.15
C ARG A 312 -8.16 -30.12 -20.73
N SER A 313 -6.85 -30.36 -20.75
CA SER A 313 -5.85 -29.29 -20.69
C SER A 313 -5.49 -28.87 -22.10
N THR A 314 -5.67 -27.58 -22.39
CA THR A 314 -5.40 -26.97 -23.70
C THR A 314 -4.16 -26.10 -23.58
N ALA A 315 -3.17 -26.33 -24.44
CA ALA A 315 -2.01 -25.46 -24.56
C ALA A 315 -2.34 -24.27 -25.48
N ALA A 316 -2.20 -23.05 -24.97
CA ALA A 316 -2.28 -21.83 -25.77
C ALA A 316 -0.97 -21.61 -26.54
N ASP A 317 -1.07 -20.88 -27.66
CA ASP A 317 0.11 -20.37 -28.36
C ASP A 317 0.94 -19.45 -27.45
N ILE A 318 2.24 -19.33 -27.74
CA ILE A 318 3.13 -18.48 -26.95
C ILE A 318 2.70 -17.02 -27.11
N LEU A 319 2.35 -16.38 -25.99
CA LEU A 319 2.05 -14.96 -25.94
C LEU A 319 3.34 -14.15 -26.05
N ARG A 320 3.61 -13.60 -27.23
CA ARG A 320 4.75 -12.73 -27.47
C ARG A 320 4.44 -11.29 -27.12
N ILE A 321 5.28 -10.68 -26.30
CA ILE A 321 5.05 -9.33 -25.75
C ILE A 321 6.17 -8.37 -26.12
N THR A 322 5.80 -7.09 -26.22
CA THR A 322 6.71 -5.97 -26.48
C THR A 322 6.69 -5.03 -25.27
N PRO A 323 7.85 -4.60 -24.75
CA PRO A 323 7.88 -3.65 -23.66
C PRO A 323 7.46 -2.27 -24.17
N VAL A 324 6.70 -1.52 -23.37
CA VAL A 324 6.46 -0.11 -23.69
C VAL A 324 7.81 0.62 -23.58
N PRO A 325 8.27 1.32 -24.63
CA PRO A 325 9.56 1.97 -24.58
C PRO A 325 9.57 3.09 -23.54
N TRP A 326 10.69 3.22 -22.84
CA TRP A 326 10.93 4.37 -21.98
C TRP A 326 10.84 5.68 -22.79
N PRO A 327 10.14 6.72 -22.31
CA PRO A 327 9.90 7.93 -23.10
C PRO A 327 11.15 8.65 -23.61
N GLY A 328 12.28 8.58 -22.89
CA GLY A 328 13.56 9.10 -23.36
C GLY A 328 13.62 10.63 -23.52
N LEU A 329 12.81 11.37 -22.77
CA LEU A 329 12.65 12.83 -22.90
C LEU A 329 13.57 13.66 -21.98
N ILE A 330 14.55 13.02 -21.34
CA ILE A 330 15.44 13.65 -20.36
C ILE A 330 16.81 13.90 -21.01
N GLY A 331 17.21 15.17 -21.07
CA GLY A 331 18.51 15.59 -21.59
C GLY A 331 19.66 15.34 -20.61
N ASP A 332 20.89 15.55 -21.07
CA ASP A 332 22.10 15.33 -20.25
C ASP A 332 22.20 16.29 -19.05
N GLU A 333 21.58 17.47 -19.16
CA GLU A 333 21.49 18.48 -18.10
C GLU A 333 20.03 18.82 -17.77
N GLY A 334 19.78 19.26 -16.53
CA GLY A 334 18.46 19.71 -16.09
C GLY A 334 18.09 21.08 -16.66
N VAL A 335 16.84 21.24 -17.10
CA VAL A 335 16.40 22.43 -17.86
C VAL A 335 16.36 23.72 -17.03
N LEU A 336 16.28 23.65 -15.69
CA LEU A 336 16.25 24.83 -14.83
C LEU A 336 17.63 25.39 -14.50
N LYS A 337 18.71 24.63 -14.74
CA LYS A 337 20.10 25.11 -14.58
C LYS A 337 20.46 26.19 -15.60
N ASN A 338 19.80 26.19 -16.76
CA ASN A 338 20.06 27.12 -17.84
C ASN A 338 19.28 28.43 -17.68
N ALA A 339 19.85 29.54 -18.17
CA ALA A 339 19.25 30.87 -18.07
C ALA A 339 17.95 31.03 -18.90
N GLY A 340 17.61 30.08 -19.78
CA GLY A 340 16.43 30.13 -20.64
C GLY A 340 15.11 29.88 -19.91
N ALA A 341 14.00 30.46 -20.38
CA ALA A 341 12.67 30.18 -19.84
C ALA A 341 12.30 28.70 -20.00
N LEU A 342 11.47 28.17 -19.09
CA LEU A 342 10.92 26.83 -19.24
C LEU A 342 10.02 26.78 -20.49
N ASN A 343 10.31 25.87 -21.43
CA ASN A 343 9.35 25.55 -22.49
C ASN A 343 8.22 24.69 -21.89
N THR A 344 7.07 25.31 -21.64
CA THR A 344 5.92 24.66 -20.98
C THR A 344 5.30 23.56 -21.84
N ALA A 345 5.32 23.68 -23.16
CA ALA A 345 4.81 22.64 -24.06
C ALA A 345 5.70 21.39 -24.04
N ASP A 346 7.02 21.56 -24.00
CA ASP A 346 7.95 20.44 -23.87
C ASP A 346 7.84 19.79 -22.48
N PHE A 347 7.67 20.60 -21.43
CA PHE A 347 7.42 20.08 -20.07
C PHE A 347 6.11 19.30 -19.99
N ASP A 348 5.02 19.79 -20.59
CA ASP A 348 3.73 19.10 -20.61
C ASP A 348 3.83 17.77 -21.38
N ARG A 349 4.54 17.74 -22.51
CA ARG A 349 4.82 16.51 -23.25
C ARG A 349 5.64 15.52 -22.42
N PHE A 350 6.68 16.01 -21.73
CA PHE A 350 7.48 15.21 -20.80
C PHE A 350 6.61 14.61 -19.69
N MET A 351 5.84 15.45 -18.99
CA MET A 351 5.02 15.00 -17.87
C MET A 351 3.94 14.03 -18.31
N GLN A 352 3.25 14.29 -19.42
CA GLN A 352 2.22 13.38 -19.95
C GLN A 352 2.82 12.01 -20.27
N ALA A 353 3.97 11.97 -20.94
CA ALA A 353 4.62 10.70 -21.30
C ALA A 353 4.99 9.85 -20.07
N TYR A 354 5.45 10.47 -18.98
CA TYR A 354 5.77 9.74 -17.74
C TYR A 354 4.55 9.43 -16.87
N VAL A 355 3.52 10.28 -16.87
CA VAL A 355 2.22 9.96 -16.25
C VAL A 355 1.62 8.72 -16.91
N ASP A 356 1.65 8.64 -18.24
CA ASP A 356 1.16 7.49 -18.99
C ASP A 356 2.04 6.25 -18.79
N TYR A 357 3.37 6.43 -18.89
CA TYR A 357 4.33 5.33 -18.70
C TYR A 357 4.21 4.71 -17.30
N TYR A 358 4.06 5.51 -16.25
CA TYR A 358 3.93 5.01 -14.88
C TYR A 358 2.49 4.74 -14.44
N LYS A 359 1.50 4.97 -15.32
CA LYS A 359 0.06 4.92 -14.99
C LYS A 359 -0.29 5.71 -13.72
N ILE A 360 0.22 6.92 -13.62
CA ILE A 360 -0.16 7.80 -12.52
C ILE A 360 -1.63 8.19 -12.72
N PRO A 361 -2.54 7.90 -11.75
CA PRO A 361 -3.96 8.19 -11.93
C PRO A 361 -4.19 9.68 -12.13
N GLY A 362 -3.61 10.50 -11.26
CA GLY A 362 -3.75 11.95 -11.26
C GLY A 362 -2.54 12.63 -10.60
N LEU A 363 -2.17 13.78 -11.16
CA LEU A 363 -1.00 14.56 -10.74
C LEU A 363 -1.31 16.05 -10.81
N SER A 364 -0.96 16.80 -9.78
CA SER A 364 -0.81 18.26 -9.80
C SER A 364 0.66 18.60 -9.67
N VAL A 365 1.22 19.38 -10.61
CA VAL A 365 2.65 19.76 -10.61
C VAL A 365 2.83 21.25 -10.89
N ALA A 366 3.71 21.89 -10.13
CA ALA A 366 4.09 23.29 -10.30
C ALA A 366 5.62 23.41 -10.37
N VAL A 367 6.09 24.23 -11.31
CA VAL A 367 7.52 24.53 -11.50
C VAL A 367 7.81 25.94 -11.00
N ILE A 368 8.87 26.08 -10.21
CA ILE A 368 9.34 27.34 -9.65
C ILE A 368 10.62 27.73 -10.38
N LYS A 369 10.68 28.98 -10.84
CA LYS A 369 11.90 29.60 -11.39
C LYS A 369 11.89 31.09 -11.09
N ASP A 370 13.06 31.65 -10.77
CA ASP A 370 13.24 33.04 -10.35
C ASP A 370 12.28 33.42 -9.18
N SER A 371 12.08 32.48 -8.26
CA SER A 371 11.18 32.58 -7.11
C SER A 371 9.74 32.91 -7.49
N LYS A 372 9.28 32.41 -8.65
CA LYS A 372 7.91 32.51 -9.15
C LYS A 372 7.42 31.16 -9.65
N VAL A 373 6.13 30.90 -9.52
CA VAL A 373 5.49 29.77 -10.21
C VAL A 373 5.45 30.11 -11.71
N VAL A 374 6.24 29.41 -12.52
CA VAL A 374 6.33 29.66 -13.98
C VAL A 374 5.45 28.73 -14.79
N HIS A 375 5.02 27.61 -14.19
CA HIS A 375 4.10 26.67 -14.81
C HIS A 375 3.36 25.86 -13.74
N HIS A 376 2.10 25.53 -14.01
CA HIS A 376 1.27 24.65 -13.18
C HIS A 376 0.31 23.89 -14.07
N ARG A 377 0.22 22.57 -13.87
CA ARG A 377 -0.62 21.70 -14.67
C ARG A 377 -1.14 20.51 -13.87
N GLY A 378 -2.38 20.13 -14.16
CA GLY A 378 -2.99 18.87 -13.76
C GLY A 378 -2.92 17.84 -14.89
N PHE A 379 -2.63 16.59 -14.55
CA PHE A 379 -2.61 15.44 -15.47
C PHE A 379 -3.48 14.32 -14.90
N GLY A 380 -4.06 13.51 -15.78
CA GLY A 380 -4.87 12.35 -15.39
C GLY A 380 -6.23 12.71 -14.80
N VAL A 381 -6.69 11.89 -13.85
CA VAL A 381 -8.01 11.90 -13.25
C VAL A 381 -7.97 12.04 -11.73
N LYS A 382 -8.94 12.77 -11.19
CA LYS A 382 -9.24 12.84 -9.75
C LYS A 382 -9.69 11.49 -9.21
N ASN A 383 -10.43 10.73 -10.00
CA ASN A 383 -10.98 9.44 -9.63
C ASN A 383 -11.01 8.51 -10.86
N ALA A 384 -10.46 7.30 -10.72
CA ALA A 384 -10.33 6.36 -11.83
C ALA A 384 -11.66 5.69 -12.21
N SER A 385 -12.65 5.66 -11.31
CA SER A 385 -14.00 5.18 -11.57
C SER A 385 -14.82 6.23 -12.33
N THR A 386 -14.86 7.47 -11.84
CA THR A 386 -15.69 8.54 -12.44
C THR A 386 -15.06 9.18 -13.68
N LYS A 387 -13.74 9.00 -13.86
CA LYS A 387 -12.93 9.62 -14.92
C LYS A 387 -12.92 11.16 -14.91
N GLU A 388 -13.30 11.77 -13.80
CA GLU A 388 -13.23 13.23 -13.65
C GLU A 388 -11.76 13.68 -13.77
N PRO A 389 -11.41 14.63 -14.65
CA PRO A 389 -10.03 15.05 -14.88
C PRO A 389 -9.47 15.84 -13.68
N VAL A 390 -8.15 15.81 -13.51
CA VAL A 390 -7.45 16.74 -12.60
C VAL A 390 -7.49 18.14 -13.21
N ALA A 391 -8.31 19.01 -12.61
CA ALA A 391 -8.39 20.43 -12.96
C ALA A 391 -7.31 21.26 -12.25
N ALA A 392 -7.14 22.52 -12.65
CA ALA A 392 -6.16 23.42 -12.05
C ALA A 392 -6.41 23.63 -10.55
N ASP A 393 -7.66 23.70 -10.12
CA ASP A 393 -8.07 23.88 -8.72
C ASP A 393 -8.24 22.57 -7.94
N THR A 394 -7.91 21.42 -8.54
CA THR A 394 -7.98 20.13 -7.85
C THR A 394 -6.96 20.08 -6.72
N VAL A 395 -7.44 19.71 -5.53
CA VAL A 395 -6.60 19.59 -4.34
C VAL A 395 -6.34 18.13 -4.00
N PHE A 396 -5.18 17.89 -3.39
CA PHE A 396 -4.72 16.57 -2.99
C PHE A 396 -4.34 16.61 -1.52
N GLU A 397 -4.34 15.45 -0.86
CA GLU A 397 -3.72 15.35 0.46
C GLU A 397 -2.20 15.54 0.33
N ALA A 398 -1.68 16.60 0.95
CA ALA A 398 -0.26 16.90 1.00
C ALA A 398 0.46 16.12 2.12
N ALA A 399 -0.29 15.36 2.93
CA ALA A 399 0.26 14.52 3.98
C ALA A 399 1.24 15.30 4.88
N SER A 400 2.47 14.81 5.05
CA SER A 400 3.47 15.44 5.91
C SER A 400 3.98 16.82 5.46
N MET A 401 3.69 17.25 4.24
CA MET A 401 3.90 18.64 3.82
C MET A 401 3.04 19.64 4.59
N THR A 402 2.10 19.17 5.42
CA THR A 402 1.40 19.96 6.44
C THR A 402 2.35 20.55 7.50
N LYS A 403 3.43 19.84 7.85
CA LYS A 403 4.34 20.22 8.93
C LYS A 403 5.05 21.56 8.69
N PRO A 404 5.60 21.85 7.50
CA PRO A 404 6.11 23.17 7.17
C PRO A 404 5.09 24.29 7.36
N VAL A 405 3.83 24.07 6.93
CA VAL A 405 2.74 25.05 7.07
C VAL A 405 2.45 25.32 8.54
N PHE A 406 2.33 24.27 9.35
CA PHE A 406 2.12 24.42 10.79
C PHE A 406 3.32 25.06 11.50
N ALA A 407 4.55 24.70 11.12
CA ALA A 407 5.75 25.34 11.66
C ALA A 407 5.77 26.84 11.39
N TYR A 408 5.37 27.25 10.18
CA TYR A 408 5.20 28.66 9.83
C TYR A 408 4.12 29.34 10.69
N THR A 409 2.96 28.69 10.92
CA THR A 409 1.95 29.17 11.87
C THR A 409 2.51 29.37 13.28
N VAL A 410 3.30 28.42 13.79
CA VAL A 410 3.93 28.53 15.11
C VAL A 410 4.90 29.71 15.16
N LEU A 411 5.70 29.94 14.11
CA LEU A 411 6.64 31.05 14.05
C LEU A 411 5.95 32.41 13.97
N ARG A 412 4.80 32.51 13.32
CA ARG A 412 3.93 33.70 13.36
C ARG A 412 3.47 34.00 14.78
N LEU A 413 3.12 32.98 15.56
CA LEU A 413 2.75 33.12 16.98
C LEU A 413 3.96 33.46 17.86
N VAL A 414 5.16 32.98 17.53
CA VAL A 414 6.42 33.37 18.17
C VAL A 414 6.72 34.85 17.95
N ASP A 415 6.59 35.33 16.71
CA ASP A 415 6.80 36.76 16.37
C ASP A 415 5.83 37.67 17.12
N ARG A 416 4.61 37.18 17.41
CA ARG A 416 3.60 37.87 18.21
C ARG A 416 3.80 37.72 19.73
N GLY A 417 4.80 36.96 20.16
CA GLY A 417 5.09 36.70 21.57
C GLY A 417 4.08 35.79 22.29
N VAL A 418 3.21 35.07 21.56
CA VAL A 418 2.20 34.15 22.13
C VAL A 418 2.86 32.89 22.71
N LEU A 419 3.94 32.43 22.08
CA LEU A 419 4.70 31.25 22.48
C LEU A 419 6.20 31.53 22.30
N LYS A 420 7.04 30.91 23.14
CA LYS A 420 8.50 30.92 22.98
C LYS A 420 8.99 29.54 22.55
N LEU A 421 9.90 29.49 21.57
CA LEU A 421 10.42 28.23 21.00
C LEU A 421 11.06 27.30 22.04
N ASP A 422 11.72 27.89 23.04
CA ASP A 422 12.57 27.19 24.01
C ASP A 422 11.96 27.10 25.42
N THR A 423 10.72 27.54 25.59
CA THR A 423 9.97 27.29 26.82
C THR A 423 9.38 25.87 26.79
N PRO A 424 9.56 25.06 27.85
CA PRO A 424 8.97 23.74 27.90
C PRO A 424 7.46 23.75 27.78
N LEU A 425 6.90 22.93 26.89
CA LEU A 425 5.47 22.95 26.54
C LEU A 425 4.56 22.66 27.73
N TYR A 426 5.02 21.86 28.69
CA TYR A 426 4.23 21.53 29.89
C TYR A 426 3.89 22.77 30.74
N THR A 427 4.66 23.85 30.66
CA THR A 427 4.37 25.10 31.40
C THR A 427 3.19 25.85 30.80
N TYR A 428 2.86 25.59 29.53
CA TYR A 428 1.67 26.12 28.86
C TYR A 428 0.49 25.18 29.00
N LEU A 429 0.71 23.88 28.72
CA LEU A 429 -0.32 22.86 28.78
C LEU A 429 0.31 21.53 29.22
N PRO A 430 0.06 21.08 30.46
CA PRO A 430 0.39 19.72 30.88
C PRO A 430 -0.26 18.70 29.95
N TYR A 431 0.45 17.60 29.66
CA TYR A 431 -0.07 16.56 28.78
C TYR A 431 -0.30 15.26 29.56
N GLU A 432 -1.54 15.08 30.02
CA GLU A 432 -1.93 13.96 30.91
C GLU A 432 -1.53 12.58 30.35
N ASP A 433 -1.67 12.41 29.04
CA ASP A 433 -1.34 11.18 28.30
C ASP A 433 0.11 10.72 28.50
N ILE A 434 1.04 11.64 28.77
CA ILE A 434 2.47 11.36 29.01
C ILE A 434 2.95 11.80 30.40
N ALA A 435 2.05 12.23 31.28
CA ALA A 435 2.41 12.79 32.59
C ALA A 435 3.10 11.79 33.54
N TYR A 436 3.04 10.49 33.22
CA TYR A 436 3.71 9.42 33.95
C TYR A 436 5.24 9.36 33.73
N ASP A 437 5.78 10.09 32.74
CA ASP A 437 7.21 10.09 32.43
C ASP A 437 7.77 11.52 32.47
N ASP A 438 8.40 11.90 33.58
CA ASP A 438 8.91 13.26 33.84
C ASP A 438 9.77 13.86 32.73
N ARG A 439 10.36 13.05 31.84
CA ARG A 439 11.12 13.54 30.68
C ARG A 439 10.29 14.42 29.75
N TYR A 440 8.96 14.27 29.71
CA TYR A 440 8.10 15.12 28.86
C TYR A 440 8.19 16.61 29.23
N LYS A 441 8.57 16.92 30.48
CA LYS A 441 8.78 18.29 30.98
C LYS A 441 9.98 18.99 30.33
N LEU A 442 10.81 18.27 29.56
CA LEU A 442 11.92 18.83 28.79
C LEU A 442 11.49 19.30 27.38
N ILE A 443 10.34 18.84 26.88
CA ILE A 443 9.94 19.04 25.49
C ILE A 443 9.60 20.51 25.25
N THR A 444 10.26 21.13 24.27
CA THR A 444 9.97 22.50 23.81
C THR A 444 9.33 22.51 22.42
N ALA A 445 8.78 23.66 21.99
CA ALA A 445 8.25 23.82 20.64
C ALA A 445 9.35 23.61 19.58
N ARG A 446 10.58 24.08 19.83
CA ARG A 446 11.72 23.81 18.95
C ARG A 446 11.94 22.31 18.78
N MET A 447 11.95 21.55 19.87
CA MET A 447 12.14 20.09 19.80
C MET A 447 11.01 19.39 19.03
N ALA A 448 9.76 19.85 19.16
CA ALA A 448 8.65 19.35 18.35
C ALA A 448 8.88 19.60 16.86
N LEU A 449 9.20 20.83 16.47
CA LEU A 449 9.43 21.21 15.08
C LEU A 449 10.67 20.57 14.45
N THR A 450 11.65 20.13 15.26
CA THR A 450 12.88 19.49 14.79
C THR A 450 12.90 17.97 14.99
N HIS A 451 11.78 17.34 15.37
CA HIS A 451 11.70 15.89 15.60
C HIS A 451 12.63 15.36 16.70
N ARG A 452 12.75 16.10 17.81
CA ARG A 452 13.63 15.77 18.95
C ARG A 452 12.86 15.58 20.27
N THR A 453 11.56 15.30 20.20
CA THR A 453 10.71 15.13 21.38
C THR A 453 10.89 13.80 22.09
N GLY A 454 11.52 12.81 21.44
CA GLY A 454 11.52 11.43 21.93
C GLY A 454 10.23 10.66 21.66
N PHE A 455 9.18 11.30 21.11
CA PHE A 455 7.93 10.63 20.75
C PHE A 455 8.09 9.80 19.46
N PRO A 456 7.33 8.70 19.30
CA PRO A 456 7.25 7.99 18.03
C PRO A 456 6.67 8.88 16.93
N ASN A 457 6.75 8.41 15.67
CA ASN A 457 6.02 9.05 14.57
C ASN A 457 4.52 9.10 14.85
N TRP A 458 3.95 7.91 15.08
CA TRP A 458 2.57 7.70 15.49
C TRP A 458 2.57 6.63 16.57
N ARG A 459 1.72 6.79 17.58
CA ARG A 459 1.59 5.79 18.65
C ARG A 459 0.92 4.51 18.13
N SER A 460 1.30 3.38 18.70
CA SER A 460 0.51 2.14 18.66
C SER A 460 0.17 1.79 20.11
N GLY A 461 -1.01 2.21 20.56
CA GLY A 461 -1.39 2.18 21.97
C GLY A 461 -0.95 3.44 22.74
N LYS A 462 -0.40 3.23 23.95
CA LYS A 462 0.04 4.32 24.84
C LYS A 462 1.19 5.12 24.22
N LEU A 463 1.17 6.45 24.38
CA LEU A 463 2.25 7.30 23.91
C LEU A 463 3.46 7.19 24.84
N ASP A 464 4.63 6.78 24.35
CA ASP A 464 5.87 6.67 25.14
C ASP A 464 6.98 7.59 24.63
N ILE A 465 7.90 7.97 25.54
CA ILE A 465 9.18 8.62 25.20
C ILE A 465 10.27 7.56 24.96
N LYS A 466 10.73 7.46 23.72
CA LYS A 466 11.73 6.47 23.27
C LYS A 466 13.17 6.84 23.61
N PHE A 467 13.48 8.14 23.70
CA PHE A 467 14.78 8.66 24.13
C PHE A 467 14.58 10.01 24.83
N THR A 468 15.56 10.44 25.63
CA THR A 468 15.49 11.72 26.34
C THR A 468 15.33 12.89 25.37
N PRO A 469 14.29 13.74 25.50
CA PRO A 469 14.06 14.83 24.57
C PRO A 469 15.30 15.70 24.37
N GLY A 470 15.59 16.05 23.11
CA GLY A 470 16.77 16.81 22.72
C GLY A 470 18.06 16.00 22.58
N THR A 471 18.14 14.74 23.00
CA THR A 471 19.40 13.97 22.87
C THR A 471 19.58 13.31 21.51
N GLU A 472 18.49 12.93 20.85
CA GLU A 472 18.47 12.28 19.54
C GLU A 472 17.43 12.93 18.62
N VAL A 473 17.38 12.46 17.36
CA VAL A 473 16.40 12.84 16.35
C VAL A 473 15.64 11.61 15.88
N SER A 474 14.31 11.69 15.88
CA SER A 474 13.44 10.66 15.31
C SER A 474 12.16 11.33 14.82
N TYR A 475 11.85 11.13 13.55
CA TYR A 475 10.69 11.73 12.90
C TYR A 475 9.41 11.48 13.71
N SER A 476 8.73 12.56 14.11
CA SER A 476 7.60 12.51 15.04
C SER A 476 6.41 13.36 14.57
N GLY A 477 5.29 12.72 14.23
CA GLY A 477 3.99 13.36 14.07
C GLY A 477 3.34 13.68 15.42
N GLU A 478 3.47 12.80 16.41
CA GLU A 478 2.96 13.02 17.78
C GLU A 478 3.54 14.28 18.43
N GLY A 479 4.82 14.61 18.16
CA GLY A 479 5.43 15.87 18.63
C GLY A 479 4.71 17.11 18.09
N PHE A 480 4.33 17.09 16.81
CA PHE A 480 3.54 18.16 16.18
C PHE A 480 2.13 18.22 16.74
N VAL A 481 1.49 17.07 17.00
CA VAL A 481 0.15 17.01 17.61
C VAL A 481 0.16 17.63 19.02
N TYR A 482 1.16 17.33 19.84
CA TYR A 482 1.26 17.96 21.17
C TYR A 482 1.44 19.47 21.06
N LEU A 483 2.32 19.94 20.18
CA LEU A 483 2.48 21.38 19.94
C LEU A 483 1.19 22.03 19.41
N GLY A 484 0.44 21.32 18.56
CA GLY A 484 -0.89 21.75 18.09
C GLY A 484 -1.85 22.01 19.25
N LYS A 485 -1.96 21.06 20.18
CA LYS A 485 -2.81 21.21 21.39
C LYS A 485 -2.40 22.42 22.24
N VAL A 486 -1.10 22.64 22.42
CA VAL A 486 -0.58 23.81 23.16
C VAL A 486 -0.98 25.10 22.46
N VAL A 487 -0.85 25.16 21.15
CA VAL A 487 -1.19 26.35 20.35
C VAL A 487 -2.70 26.64 20.39
N GLU A 488 -3.57 25.63 20.30
CA GLU A 488 -5.02 25.83 20.48
C GLU A 488 -5.34 26.33 21.87
N HIS A 489 -4.71 25.76 22.91
CA HIS A 489 -4.89 26.19 24.29
C HIS A 489 -4.50 27.67 24.50
N LEU A 490 -3.34 28.08 23.99
CA LEU A 490 -2.83 29.45 24.16
C LEU A 490 -3.65 30.50 23.40
N THR A 491 -4.27 30.12 22.28
CA THR A 491 -4.98 31.06 21.40
C THR A 491 -6.50 31.01 21.57
N GLY A 492 -7.05 29.93 22.11
CA GLY A 492 -8.48 29.64 22.13
C GLY A 492 -9.09 29.39 20.75
N LYS A 493 -8.26 29.22 19.70
CA LYS A 493 -8.70 29.04 18.30
C LYS A 493 -8.43 27.62 17.82
N LYS A 494 -9.25 27.16 16.87
CA LYS A 494 -9.06 25.87 16.20
C LYS A 494 -7.85 25.94 15.25
N LEU A 495 -7.12 24.83 15.11
CA LEU A 495 -5.95 24.73 14.22
C LEU A 495 -6.25 25.10 12.76
N VAL A 496 -7.45 24.76 12.26
CA VAL A 496 -7.89 25.10 10.90
C VAL A 496 -7.94 26.62 10.72
N ASP A 497 -8.54 27.33 11.68
CA ASP A 497 -8.67 28.79 11.63
C ASP A 497 -7.29 29.45 11.79
N LEU A 498 -6.43 28.93 12.66
CA LEU A 498 -5.07 29.46 12.82
C LEU A 498 -4.24 29.33 11.54
N CYS A 499 -4.29 28.18 10.85
CA CYS A 499 -3.57 28.04 9.58
C CYS A 499 -4.13 28.97 8.49
N ARG A 500 -5.45 29.15 8.47
CA ARG A 500 -6.10 30.08 7.54
C ARG A 500 -5.65 31.52 7.78
N GLU A 501 -5.77 32.00 9.02
CA GLU A 501 -5.49 33.39 9.40
C GLU A 501 -4.00 33.73 9.38
N GLU A 502 -3.12 32.80 9.76
CA GLU A 502 -1.68 33.08 9.88
C GLU A 502 -0.89 32.77 8.61
N VAL A 503 -1.43 31.92 7.73
CA VAL A 503 -0.72 31.43 6.55
C VAL A 503 -1.52 31.65 5.28
N PHE A 504 -2.73 31.10 5.18
CA PHE A 504 -3.40 31.05 3.89
C PHE A 504 -3.86 32.42 3.40
N GLU A 505 -4.59 33.18 4.22
CA GLU A 505 -5.07 34.51 3.85
C GLU A 505 -3.92 35.51 3.65
N PRO A 506 -2.91 35.63 4.54
CA PRO A 506 -1.82 36.60 4.36
C PRO A 506 -0.91 36.31 3.16
N LEU A 507 -0.78 35.03 2.77
CA LEU A 507 0.05 34.63 1.64
C LEU A 507 -0.74 34.50 0.33
N GLY A 508 -2.06 34.65 0.36
CA GLY A 508 -2.93 34.52 -0.81
C GLY A 508 -3.01 33.09 -1.34
N ILE A 509 -3.01 32.11 -0.43
CA ILE A 509 -3.17 30.68 -0.71
C ILE A 509 -4.66 30.38 -0.73
N ALA A 510 -5.18 29.98 -1.89
CA ALA A 510 -6.58 29.62 -2.08
C ALA A 510 -6.79 28.10 -1.99
N ASN A 511 -8.03 27.69 -1.74
CA ASN A 511 -8.46 26.28 -1.75
C ASN A 511 -7.59 25.36 -0.89
N ALA A 512 -7.16 25.83 0.30
CA ALA A 512 -6.37 25.05 1.24
C ALA A 512 -7.14 24.83 2.55
N SER A 513 -7.12 23.61 3.07
CA SER A 513 -7.77 23.27 4.35
C SER A 513 -7.05 22.12 5.05
N LEU A 514 -7.10 22.09 6.38
CA LEU A 514 -6.66 20.94 7.19
C LEU A 514 -7.77 19.90 7.44
N VAL A 515 -9.00 20.19 7.01
CA VAL A 515 -10.16 19.33 7.25
C VAL A 515 -11.06 19.27 6.03
N TYR A 516 -11.77 18.15 5.91
CA TYR A 516 -12.74 17.89 4.88
C TYR A 516 -14.15 18.29 5.35
N ASN A 517 -14.39 19.58 5.63
CA ASN A 517 -15.66 20.02 6.24
C ASN A 517 -16.36 21.20 5.55
N ASN A 518 -15.80 21.76 4.47
CA ASN A 518 -16.51 22.72 3.62
C ASN A 518 -16.79 22.07 2.26
N ASP A 519 -18.03 22.18 1.77
CA ASP A 519 -18.50 21.59 0.51
C ASP A 519 -17.61 21.98 -0.68
N ASP A 520 -17.01 23.16 -0.65
CA ASP A 520 -16.13 23.67 -1.70
C ASP A 520 -14.85 22.84 -1.85
N VAL A 521 -14.10 22.60 -0.76
CA VAL A 521 -12.84 21.85 -0.81
C VAL A 521 -13.11 20.38 -1.05
N ALA A 522 -14.18 19.84 -0.44
CA ALA A 522 -14.59 18.45 -0.62
C ALA A 522 -14.85 18.11 -2.10
N ARG A 523 -15.48 19.02 -2.84
CA ARG A 523 -15.72 18.86 -4.29
C ARG A 523 -14.41 18.87 -5.10
N LEU A 524 -13.42 19.65 -4.67
CA LEU A 524 -12.14 19.80 -5.36
C LEU A 524 -11.16 18.65 -5.08
N THR A 525 -11.32 17.95 -3.95
CA THR A 525 -10.39 16.91 -3.51
C THR A 525 -10.38 15.69 -4.43
N ALA A 526 -9.20 15.31 -4.90
CA ALA A 526 -8.98 14.04 -5.60
C ALA A 526 -9.30 12.83 -4.71
N THR A 527 -9.65 11.70 -5.30
CA THR A 527 -9.70 10.40 -4.62
C THR A 527 -8.29 9.82 -4.64
N GLY A 528 -7.82 9.29 -3.52
CA GLY A 528 -6.53 8.58 -3.45
C GLY A 528 -6.64 7.20 -4.11
N HIS A 529 -5.54 6.67 -4.62
CA HIS A 529 -5.52 5.37 -5.28
C HIS A 529 -4.39 4.48 -4.76
N ASP A 530 -4.66 3.18 -4.66
CA ASP A 530 -3.59 2.18 -4.65
C ASP A 530 -3.31 1.74 -6.08
N GLY A 531 -2.10 2.02 -6.59
CA GLY A 531 -1.81 1.94 -8.02
C GLY A 531 -2.74 2.86 -8.82
N THR A 532 -3.72 2.27 -9.54
CA THR A 532 -4.83 3.01 -10.18
C THR A 532 -6.21 2.64 -9.65
N SER A 533 -6.29 1.82 -8.61
CA SER A 533 -7.56 1.46 -7.99
C SER A 533 -7.95 2.53 -6.97
N PRO A 534 -9.12 3.17 -7.12
CA PRO A 534 -9.51 4.27 -6.25
C PRO A 534 -9.94 3.76 -4.86
N LEU A 535 -9.47 4.46 -3.83
CA LEU A 535 -9.72 4.13 -2.42
C LEU A 535 -10.98 4.81 -1.88
N PRO A 536 -11.58 4.28 -0.80
CA PRO A 536 -12.61 4.99 -0.05
C PRO A 536 -12.09 6.33 0.49
N LYS A 537 -12.91 7.39 0.41
CA LYS A 537 -12.60 8.69 1.03
C LYS A 537 -12.99 8.69 2.50
N SER A 538 -12.05 8.97 3.40
CA SER A 538 -12.39 9.32 4.79
C SER A 538 -12.76 10.81 4.88
N LYS A 539 -13.83 11.14 5.61
CA LYS A 539 -14.19 12.52 5.95
C LYS A 539 -13.71 12.84 7.36
N ASP A 540 -12.39 12.89 7.55
CA ASP A 540 -11.85 13.23 8.86
C ASP A 540 -12.22 14.69 9.22
N GLU A 541 -13.03 14.83 10.26
CA GLU A 541 -13.52 16.14 10.72
C GLU A 541 -12.51 16.87 11.62
N GLN A 542 -11.48 16.16 12.10
CA GLN A 542 -10.48 16.69 13.02
C GLN A 542 -9.16 16.98 12.28
N PRO A 543 -8.59 18.19 12.42
CA PRO A 543 -7.33 18.51 11.77
C PRO A 543 -6.18 17.71 12.38
N ASN A 544 -5.22 17.32 11.54
CA ASN A 544 -3.93 16.80 11.96
C ASN A 544 -2.81 17.67 11.36
N VAL A 545 -2.21 18.50 12.19
CA VAL A 545 -1.11 19.45 11.82
C VAL A 545 0.16 18.78 11.30
N ALA A 546 0.22 17.45 11.35
CA ALA A 546 1.30 16.68 10.78
C ALA A 546 0.93 15.95 9.47
N ALA A 547 -0.34 15.95 9.02
CA ALA A 547 -0.77 15.08 7.92
C ALA A 547 -2.00 15.50 7.09
N SER A 548 -2.83 16.47 7.48
CA SER A 548 -4.19 16.60 6.90
C SER A 548 -4.39 17.76 5.90
N LEU A 549 -3.33 18.45 5.48
CA LEU A 549 -3.43 19.53 4.51
C LEU A 549 -3.93 19.02 3.16
N HIS A 550 -4.97 19.67 2.65
CA HIS A 550 -5.45 19.57 1.28
C HIS A 550 -5.08 20.84 0.53
N ILE A 551 -4.38 20.71 -0.60
CA ILE A 551 -3.88 21.85 -1.39
C ILE A 551 -3.51 21.41 -2.81
N SER A 552 -3.42 22.35 -3.76
CA SER A 552 -2.86 22.14 -5.10
C SER A 552 -1.37 22.52 -5.17
N ALA A 553 -0.65 22.03 -6.18
CA ALA A 553 0.80 22.20 -6.28
C ALA A 553 1.24 23.67 -6.41
N ASP A 554 0.49 24.50 -7.13
CA ASP A 554 0.77 25.93 -7.31
C ASP A 554 0.61 26.72 -6.01
N GLN A 555 -0.40 26.37 -5.21
CA GLN A 555 -0.68 27.04 -3.94
C GLN A 555 0.38 26.66 -2.90
N TYR A 556 0.83 25.40 -2.88
CA TYR A 556 1.96 25.01 -2.04
C TYR A 556 3.29 25.62 -2.54
N ALA A 557 3.48 25.76 -3.85
CA ALA A 557 4.65 26.45 -4.39
C ALA A 557 4.69 27.93 -3.97
N LYS A 558 3.54 28.63 -3.94
CA LYS A 558 3.45 29.99 -3.37
C LYS A 558 3.85 30.03 -1.90
N PHE A 559 3.39 29.05 -1.11
CA PHE A 559 3.81 28.91 0.30
C PHE A 559 5.33 28.74 0.41
N LEU A 560 5.92 27.82 -0.34
CA LEU A 560 7.35 27.54 -0.30
C LEU A 560 8.21 28.75 -0.70
N ILE A 561 7.79 29.49 -1.74
CA ILE A 561 8.42 30.75 -2.14
C ILE A 561 8.36 31.77 -0.99
N ALA A 562 7.20 31.92 -0.34
CA ALA A 562 7.02 32.86 0.77
C ALA A 562 7.92 32.51 1.97
N VAL A 563 8.03 31.22 2.32
CA VAL A 563 8.93 30.72 3.36
C VAL A 563 10.37 31.13 3.09
N LEU A 564 10.87 30.87 1.87
CA LEU A 564 12.25 31.18 1.51
C LEU A 564 12.53 32.68 1.36
N GLN A 565 11.50 33.48 1.12
CA GLN A 565 11.60 34.94 1.14
C GLN A 565 11.40 35.55 2.54
N GLY A 566 11.09 34.73 3.55
CA GLY A 566 10.72 35.21 4.89
C GLY A 566 9.46 36.07 4.91
N LYS A 567 8.60 35.99 3.88
CA LYS A 567 7.48 36.90 3.68
C LYS A 567 6.43 36.72 4.78
N GLY A 568 6.40 37.63 5.74
CA GLY A 568 5.43 37.61 6.84
C GLY A 568 6.00 37.07 8.15
N LEU A 569 7.26 36.66 8.20
CA LEU A 569 7.98 36.41 9.45
C LEU A 569 8.89 37.58 9.77
N SER A 570 9.27 37.71 11.05
CA SER A 570 10.43 38.51 11.43
C SER A 570 11.69 37.94 10.78
N GLU A 571 12.70 38.78 10.57
CA GLU A 571 13.99 38.35 10.02
C GLU A 571 14.62 37.23 10.88
N SER A 572 14.48 37.30 12.20
CA SER A 572 14.95 36.26 13.13
C SER A 572 14.22 34.94 12.94
N SER A 573 12.89 34.96 12.84
CA SER A 573 12.10 33.74 12.69
C SER A 573 12.30 33.10 11.32
N ALA A 574 12.39 33.90 10.25
CA ALA A 574 12.71 33.40 8.92
C ALA A 574 14.08 32.70 8.89
N LYS A 575 15.12 33.31 9.47
CA LYS A 575 16.45 32.70 9.59
C LYS A 575 16.43 31.43 10.44
N GLU A 576 15.73 31.44 11.57
CA GLU A 576 15.65 30.26 12.44
C GLU A 576 14.93 29.08 11.78
N MET A 577 13.89 29.34 10.98
CA MET A 577 13.15 28.29 10.26
C MET A 577 14.06 27.50 9.32
N LEU A 578 14.94 28.21 8.60
CA LEU A 578 15.80 27.66 7.55
C LEU A 578 17.19 27.26 8.03
N ARG A 579 17.57 27.62 9.26
CA ARG A 579 18.85 27.21 9.86
C ARG A 579 18.85 25.69 10.12
N PRO A 580 19.93 24.96 9.79
CA PRO A 580 20.09 23.57 10.22
C PRO A 580 20.07 23.46 11.75
N GLN A 581 19.01 22.90 12.31
CA GLN A 581 18.82 22.74 13.76
C GLN A 581 19.40 21.40 14.26
N VAL A 582 19.29 20.35 13.44
CA VAL A 582 19.82 19.01 13.73
C VAL A 582 20.09 18.25 12.43
N GLU A 583 21.19 17.51 12.37
CA GLU A 583 21.50 16.63 11.25
C GLU A 583 20.68 15.34 11.32
N VAL A 584 20.32 14.79 10.16
CA VAL A 584 19.61 13.51 10.09
C VAL A 584 20.63 12.38 10.22
N LYS A 585 20.41 11.50 11.20
CA LYS A 585 21.27 10.33 11.43
C LYS A 585 21.33 9.45 10.17
N ASP A 586 22.53 8.96 9.85
CA ASP A 586 22.80 8.07 8.71
C ASP A 586 22.51 8.66 7.30
N GLN A 587 22.22 9.96 7.21
CA GLN A 587 22.03 10.69 5.94
C GLN A 587 22.98 11.89 5.89
N PRO A 588 24.27 11.66 5.58
CA PRO A 588 25.23 12.75 5.49
C PRO A 588 24.76 13.73 4.41
N ARG A 589 24.61 15.01 4.78
CA ARG A 589 24.08 16.15 3.98
C ARG A 589 22.60 16.50 4.19
N SER A 590 21.86 15.76 5.01
CA SER A 590 20.47 16.08 5.35
C SER A 590 20.36 16.61 6.77
N ALA A 591 19.51 17.61 6.96
CA ALA A 591 19.23 18.22 8.26
C ALA A 591 17.76 18.65 8.35
N TRP A 592 17.28 18.87 9.58
CA TRP A 592 16.01 19.51 9.84
C TRP A 592 16.20 20.98 10.21
N GLY A 593 15.44 21.85 9.54
CA GLY A 593 15.09 23.17 10.05
C GLY A 593 13.94 23.08 11.05
N LEU A 594 13.17 24.16 11.20
CA LEU A 594 11.92 24.11 11.96
C LEU A 594 10.78 23.63 11.05
N GLY A 595 10.49 22.34 11.11
CA GLY A 595 9.42 21.67 10.35
C GLY A 595 9.67 21.54 8.85
N ILE A 596 10.87 21.84 8.36
CA ILE A 596 11.27 21.79 6.95
C ILE A 596 12.56 20.98 6.77
N SER A 597 12.65 20.18 5.71
CA SER A 597 13.86 19.43 5.40
C SER A 597 14.89 20.33 4.70
N ILE A 598 16.16 20.06 4.95
CA ILE A 598 17.29 20.76 4.37
C ILE A 598 18.24 19.72 3.80
N ASP A 599 18.48 19.76 2.50
CA ASP A 599 19.36 18.81 1.81
C ASP A 599 20.47 19.55 1.08
N LYS A 600 21.72 19.12 1.27
CA LYS A 600 22.89 19.67 0.57
C LYS A 600 23.27 18.79 -0.62
N SER A 601 23.44 19.41 -1.77
CA SER A 601 23.85 18.76 -3.01
C SER A 601 24.90 19.61 -3.75
N PRO A 602 25.56 19.10 -4.81
CA PRO A 602 26.52 19.88 -5.60
C PRO A 602 25.92 21.14 -6.23
N ILE A 603 24.60 21.18 -6.42
CA ILE A 603 23.87 22.32 -6.98
C ILE A 603 23.42 23.32 -5.90
N GLY A 604 23.65 23.04 -4.62
CA GLY A 604 23.33 23.92 -3.51
C GLY A 604 22.47 23.27 -2.44
N THR A 605 22.02 24.09 -1.49
CA THR A 605 21.08 23.72 -0.44
C THR A 605 19.66 23.83 -0.97
N SER A 606 18.88 22.76 -0.82
CA SER A 606 17.45 22.76 -1.06
C SER A 606 16.65 22.68 0.22
N TYR A 607 15.46 23.24 0.17
CA TYR A 607 14.46 23.20 1.23
C TYR A 607 13.17 22.59 0.69
N GLY A 608 12.49 21.82 1.52
CA GLY A 608 11.23 21.22 1.12
C GLY A 608 10.69 20.28 2.18
N HIS A 609 9.78 19.41 1.74
CA HIS A 609 9.27 18.30 2.53
C HIS A 609 8.57 17.31 1.58
N GLY A 610 8.62 16.01 1.89
CA GLY A 610 7.82 14.97 1.23
C GLY A 610 6.58 14.58 2.04
N GLY A 611 5.58 14.00 1.39
CA GLY A 611 4.34 13.59 2.03
C GLY A 611 3.89 12.21 1.57
N ARG A 612 3.38 11.40 2.50
CA ARG A 612 2.67 10.17 2.19
C ARG A 612 1.52 9.93 3.17
N ASN A 613 0.32 9.86 2.63
CA ASN A 613 -0.86 9.25 3.23
C ASN A 613 -1.25 8.05 2.35
N THR A 614 -2.17 7.21 2.82
CA THR A 614 -2.67 6.10 2.00
C THR A 614 -3.33 6.66 0.74
N GLY A 615 -2.87 6.24 -0.44
CA GLY A 615 -3.36 6.68 -1.73
C GLY A 615 -2.92 8.08 -2.16
N PHE A 616 -2.01 8.73 -1.42
CA PHE A 616 -1.51 10.06 -1.76
C PHE A 616 -0.03 10.20 -1.44
N THR A 617 0.72 10.73 -2.40
CA THR A 617 2.12 11.06 -2.22
C THR A 617 2.43 12.43 -2.79
N SER A 618 3.40 13.12 -2.19
CA SER A 618 3.73 14.50 -2.57
C SER A 618 5.18 14.82 -2.26
N GLN A 619 5.74 15.79 -2.97
CA GLN A 619 7.08 16.28 -2.76
C GLN A 619 7.17 17.76 -3.10
N SER A 620 7.98 18.48 -2.33
CA SER A 620 8.41 19.84 -2.64
C SER A 620 9.93 19.95 -2.52
N ILE A 621 10.53 20.75 -3.39
CA ILE A 621 11.95 21.10 -3.34
C ILE A 621 12.15 22.49 -3.94
N MET A 622 12.95 23.33 -3.29
CA MET A 622 13.37 24.62 -3.83
C MET A 622 14.78 24.99 -3.38
N PHE A 623 15.59 25.46 -4.31
CA PHE A 623 16.95 25.93 -4.10
C PHE A 623 16.95 27.44 -3.94
N GLU A 624 17.13 27.92 -2.71
CA GLU A 624 17.08 29.36 -2.38
C GLU A 624 18.03 30.20 -3.25
N LYS A 625 19.32 29.80 -3.32
CA LYS A 625 20.35 30.52 -4.07
C LYS A 625 20.03 30.71 -5.56
N HIS A 626 19.28 29.77 -6.12
CA HIS A 626 18.96 29.76 -7.55
C HIS A 626 17.52 30.18 -7.86
N GLY A 627 16.65 30.29 -6.84
CA GLY A 627 15.24 30.63 -7.02
C GLY A 627 14.44 29.62 -7.85
N PHE A 628 14.92 28.38 -8.01
CA PHE A 628 14.21 27.34 -8.77
C PHE A 628 13.84 26.15 -7.91
N GLY A 629 12.83 25.40 -8.35
CA GLY A 629 12.31 24.23 -7.64
C GLY A 629 11.08 23.66 -8.31
N TYR A 630 10.42 22.73 -7.62
CA TYR A 630 9.13 22.22 -8.03
C TYR A 630 8.35 21.71 -6.82
N VAL A 631 7.03 21.61 -7.02
CA VAL A 631 6.11 20.93 -6.10
C VAL A 631 5.23 20.02 -6.91
N PHE A 632 4.97 18.82 -6.40
CA PHE A 632 3.95 17.97 -6.98
C PHE A 632 3.17 17.17 -5.94
N LEU A 633 1.94 16.82 -6.28
CA LEU A 633 1.05 15.97 -5.51
C LEU A 633 0.42 14.93 -6.45
N VAL A 634 0.45 13.67 -6.05
CA VAL A 634 -0.06 12.51 -6.79
C VAL A 634 -1.11 11.82 -5.93
N ASN A 635 -2.22 11.40 -6.53
CA ASN A 635 -3.24 10.59 -5.86
C ASN A 635 -2.94 9.09 -5.98
N ASN A 636 -1.70 8.69 -5.71
CA ASN A 636 -1.36 7.30 -5.49
C ASN A 636 -0.16 7.15 -4.54
N ASP A 637 0.20 5.90 -4.26
CA ASP A 637 1.20 5.53 -3.26
C ASP A 637 2.67 5.54 -3.72
N ASP A 638 2.99 5.89 -4.99
CA ASP A 638 4.36 5.82 -5.51
C ASP A 638 4.80 7.05 -6.33
N ALA A 639 4.94 8.19 -5.65
CA ALA A 639 5.57 9.40 -6.19
C ALA A 639 7.06 9.27 -6.56
N ARG A 640 7.77 8.22 -6.12
CA ARG A 640 9.24 8.12 -6.30
C ARG A 640 9.61 8.12 -7.78
N LYS A 641 8.83 7.39 -8.59
CA LYS A 641 8.99 7.31 -10.05
C LYS A 641 8.87 8.69 -10.69
N ILE A 642 7.86 9.47 -10.31
CA ILE A 642 7.68 10.85 -10.77
C ILE A 642 8.77 11.78 -10.25
N ASN A 643 9.15 11.68 -8.98
CA ASN A 643 10.21 12.52 -8.41
C ASN A 643 11.55 12.29 -9.12
N ASN A 644 11.91 11.03 -9.39
CA ASN A 644 13.15 10.66 -10.07
C ASN A 644 13.23 11.33 -11.45
N VAL A 645 12.21 11.13 -12.30
CA VAL A 645 12.21 11.70 -13.65
C VAL A 645 12.09 13.22 -13.63
N LEU A 646 11.28 13.80 -12.72
CA LEU A 646 11.10 15.24 -12.61
C LEU A 646 12.36 15.95 -12.12
N ASN A 647 13.05 15.36 -11.14
CA ASN A 647 14.34 15.85 -10.67
C ASN A 647 15.38 15.79 -11.78
N ALA A 648 15.48 14.66 -12.49
CA ALA A 648 16.40 14.53 -13.61
C ALA A 648 16.10 15.54 -14.73
N TYR A 649 14.83 15.69 -15.12
CA TYR A 649 14.43 16.62 -16.17
C TYR A 649 14.68 18.09 -15.79
N LEU A 650 14.26 18.51 -14.59
CA LEU A 650 14.35 19.91 -14.18
C LEU A 650 15.73 20.30 -13.66
N ILE A 651 16.44 19.39 -13.00
CA ILE A 651 17.57 19.74 -12.11
C ILE A 651 18.84 18.95 -12.46
N ALA A 652 18.83 17.63 -12.32
CA ALA A 652 20.06 16.85 -12.30
C ALA A 652 20.59 16.50 -13.70
N GLY A 653 19.72 16.42 -14.71
CA GLY A 653 20.02 15.80 -16.00
C GLY A 653 20.00 14.28 -15.93
N LYS A 654 20.26 13.61 -17.05
CA LYS A 654 20.25 12.15 -17.18
C LYS A 654 21.14 11.43 -16.17
N ALA A 655 22.27 12.03 -15.78
CA ALA A 655 23.17 11.47 -14.77
C ALA A 655 22.55 11.39 -13.35
N GLY A 656 21.46 12.12 -13.10
CA GLY A 656 20.71 12.07 -11.85
C GLY A 656 19.52 11.10 -11.87
N LEU A 657 19.30 10.36 -12.96
CA LEU A 657 18.33 9.28 -12.94
C LEU A 657 18.82 8.17 -12.01
N GLU A 658 18.03 7.88 -10.98
CA GLU A 658 18.24 6.69 -10.17
C GLU A 658 17.94 5.46 -11.05
N ASN A 659 18.94 4.58 -11.22
CA ASN A 659 18.77 3.32 -11.95
C ASN A 659 17.83 2.40 -11.17
N THR A 660 16.80 1.91 -11.85
CA THR A 660 15.92 0.87 -11.32
C THR A 660 16.71 -0.41 -11.03
N LYS A 661 16.29 -1.11 -9.97
CA LYS A 661 16.87 -2.32 -9.39
C LYS A 661 17.40 -3.35 -10.41
N PRO A 662 18.39 -4.18 -10.04
CA PRO A 662 18.84 -5.29 -10.88
C PRO A 662 17.66 -6.19 -11.26
N ILE A 663 17.70 -6.71 -12.48
CA ILE A 663 16.66 -7.59 -13.02
C ILE A 663 17.21 -9.01 -12.98
N HIS A 664 16.58 -9.87 -12.17
CA HIS A 664 16.98 -11.27 -12.03
C HIS A 664 16.30 -12.12 -13.10
N LYS A 665 17.06 -13.06 -13.66
CA LYS A 665 16.57 -13.99 -14.69
C LYS A 665 16.72 -15.43 -14.21
N ALA A 666 15.64 -16.18 -14.27
CA ALA A 666 15.68 -17.60 -13.96
C ALA A 666 16.46 -18.36 -15.04
N ILE A 667 17.24 -19.36 -14.60
CA ILE A 667 17.90 -20.34 -15.46
C ILE A 667 17.34 -21.73 -15.18
N GLN A 668 17.52 -22.68 -16.09
CA GLN A 668 17.19 -24.07 -15.80
C GLN A 668 18.36 -24.74 -15.08
N VAL A 669 18.07 -25.38 -13.94
CA VAL A 669 19.04 -26.19 -13.17
C VAL A 669 18.50 -27.60 -12.96
N ALA A 670 19.38 -28.58 -12.75
CA ALA A 670 18.96 -29.94 -12.48
C ALA A 670 18.24 -30.01 -11.12
N PRO A 671 16.97 -30.48 -11.04
CA PRO A 671 16.20 -30.42 -9.79
C PRO A 671 16.85 -31.17 -8.61
N GLY A 672 17.69 -32.17 -8.89
CA GLY A 672 18.43 -32.91 -7.86
C GLY A 672 19.38 -32.05 -7.02
N ILE A 673 19.79 -30.85 -7.47
CA ILE A 673 20.63 -29.96 -6.66
C ILE A 673 19.88 -29.41 -5.43
N PHE A 674 18.55 -29.36 -5.47
CA PHE A 674 17.71 -28.80 -4.42
C PHE A 674 17.77 -29.59 -3.13
N ASP A 675 18.03 -30.90 -3.20
CA ASP A 675 18.16 -31.76 -2.02
C ASP A 675 19.29 -31.30 -1.09
N ALA A 676 20.35 -30.70 -1.65
CA ALA A 676 21.45 -30.14 -0.87
C ALA A 676 21.05 -28.88 -0.08
N TYR A 677 20.04 -28.15 -0.57
CA TYR A 677 19.55 -26.87 -0.05
C TYR A 677 18.45 -27.01 1.00
N VAL A 678 17.70 -28.13 0.99
CA VAL A 678 16.64 -28.40 1.97
C VAL A 678 17.19 -28.35 3.40
N GLY A 679 16.48 -27.65 4.29
CA GLY A 679 16.85 -27.51 5.69
C GLY A 679 16.36 -26.22 6.34
N ARG A 680 16.71 -26.04 7.61
CA ARG A 680 16.37 -24.87 8.42
C ARG A 680 17.60 -23.99 8.64
N TYR A 681 17.43 -22.69 8.52
CA TYR A 681 18.50 -21.70 8.57
C TYR A 681 18.14 -20.58 9.56
N GLN A 682 18.97 -20.37 10.57
CA GLN A 682 18.76 -19.35 11.60
C GLN A 682 19.16 -17.97 11.06
N HIS A 683 18.19 -17.07 10.90
CA HIS A 683 18.39 -15.71 10.36
C HIS A 683 18.53 -14.63 11.46
N GLY A 684 17.95 -14.89 12.64
CA GLY A 684 17.99 -14.03 13.84
C GLY A 684 17.42 -14.78 15.05
N PRO A 685 17.46 -14.25 16.28
CA PRO A 685 16.90 -14.93 17.45
C PRO A 685 15.41 -15.27 17.26
N GLY A 686 15.06 -16.57 17.23
CA GLY A 686 13.68 -17.05 16.98
C GLY A 686 13.24 -17.06 15.51
N GLU A 687 14.04 -16.50 14.60
CA GLU A 687 13.71 -16.41 13.17
C GLU A 687 14.39 -17.51 12.37
N ILE A 688 13.58 -18.39 11.77
CA ILE A 688 14.04 -19.55 11.01
C ILE A 688 13.51 -19.45 9.60
N LEU A 689 14.43 -19.51 8.63
CA LEU A 689 14.13 -19.70 7.23
C LEU A 689 14.17 -21.20 6.92
N THR A 690 13.02 -21.77 6.56
CA THR A 690 12.86 -23.17 6.18
C THR A 690 12.84 -23.28 4.67
N ILE A 691 13.76 -24.08 4.12
CA ILE A 691 13.83 -24.39 2.70
C ILE A 691 13.31 -25.81 2.49
N THR A 692 12.29 -25.96 1.64
CA THR A 692 11.68 -27.25 1.30
C THR A 692 11.68 -27.45 -0.22
N ARG A 693 11.68 -28.70 -0.67
CA ARG A 693 11.51 -29.06 -2.07
C ARG A 693 10.08 -29.52 -2.33
N ASP A 694 9.48 -29.06 -3.42
CA ASP A 694 8.18 -29.51 -3.92
C ASP A 694 8.29 -29.89 -5.40
N GLY A 695 8.49 -31.19 -5.65
CA GLY A 695 8.81 -31.69 -6.99
C GLY A 695 10.09 -31.05 -7.55
N ASP A 696 9.95 -30.32 -8.64
CA ASP A 696 11.06 -29.60 -9.31
C ASP A 696 11.16 -28.13 -8.89
N ARG A 697 10.61 -27.79 -7.73
CA ARG A 697 10.60 -26.42 -7.18
C ARG A 697 11.29 -26.37 -5.83
N LEU A 698 11.97 -25.26 -5.58
CA LEU A 698 12.56 -24.94 -4.28
C LEU A 698 11.68 -23.89 -3.60
N MET A 699 11.28 -24.13 -2.36
CA MET A 699 10.38 -23.25 -1.61
C MET A 699 11.08 -22.71 -0.37
N ALA A 700 10.82 -21.46 -0.02
CA ALA A 700 11.28 -20.79 1.18
C ALA A 700 10.11 -20.38 2.08
N GLN A 701 10.29 -20.50 3.39
CA GLN A 701 9.31 -20.10 4.40
C GLN A 701 10.01 -19.54 5.63
N ALA A 702 9.77 -18.27 5.95
CA ALA A 702 10.18 -17.72 7.24
C ALA A 702 9.16 -18.08 8.33
N THR A 703 9.58 -18.14 9.61
CA THR A 703 8.68 -18.32 10.76
C THR A 703 7.46 -17.39 10.65
N GLY A 704 6.24 -17.94 10.77
CA GLY A 704 4.99 -17.17 10.71
C GLY A 704 4.58 -16.66 9.32
N ASN A 705 5.28 -17.05 8.25
CA ASN A 705 4.99 -16.59 6.88
C ASN A 705 4.52 -17.74 5.97
N SER A 706 3.86 -17.36 4.86
CA SER A 706 3.51 -18.28 3.77
C SER A 706 4.74 -18.76 3.00
N LYS A 707 4.63 -19.95 2.38
CA LYS A 707 5.67 -20.51 1.49
C LYS A 707 5.74 -19.72 0.18
N SER A 708 6.94 -19.44 -0.29
CA SER A 708 7.22 -18.79 -1.59
C SER A 708 8.24 -19.59 -2.39
N GLU A 709 8.15 -19.57 -3.71
CA GLU A 709 9.10 -20.24 -4.60
C GLU A 709 10.41 -19.45 -4.74
N LEU A 710 11.54 -20.15 -4.81
CA LEU A 710 12.88 -19.64 -5.08
C LEU A 710 13.27 -20.02 -6.51
N TYR A 711 13.51 -19.03 -7.34
CA TYR A 711 13.90 -19.21 -8.73
C TYR A 711 15.43 -19.17 -8.86
N PRO A 712 16.07 -20.14 -9.51
CA PRO A 712 17.52 -20.18 -9.67
C PRO A 712 18.01 -19.13 -10.67
N GLU A 713 18.91 -18.26 -10.24
CA GLU A 713 19.72 -17.39 -11.13
C GLU A 713 21.08 -18.03 -11.47
N SER A 714 21.55 -18.94 -10.61
CA SER A 714 22.65 -19.87 -10.86
C SER A 714 22.40 -21.18 -10.08
N GLU A 715 23.37 -22.11 -10.07
CA GLU A 715 23.25 -23.31 -9.23
C GLU A 715 23.13 -22.98 -7.72
N THR A 716 23.65 -21.84 -7.26
CA THR A 716 23.72 -21.47 -5.84
C THR A 716 23.04 -20.16 -5.48
N VAL A 717 22.69 -19.33 -6.46
CA VAL A 717 22.02 -18.03 -6.25
C VAL A 717 20.58 -18.13 -6.73
N PHE A 718 19.65 -17.68 -5.90
CA PHE A 718 18.22 -17.75 -6.13
C PHE A 718 17.57 -16.40 -5.82
N PHE A 719 16.43 -16.13 -6.43
CA PHE A 719 15.63 -14.93 -6.18
C PHE A 719 14.16 -15.28 -6.02
N LEU A 720 13.38 -14.39 -5.40
CA LEU A 720 11.93 -14.56 -5.23
C LEU A 720 11.15 -13.68 -6.21
N ASN A 721 11.61 -12.45 -6.43
CA ASN A 721 10.98 -11.47 -7.28
C ASN A 721 12.01 -10.95 -8.30
N PRO A 722 11.76 -11.07 -9.62
CA PRO A 722 12.74 -10.74 -10.64
C PRO A 722 13.06 -9.23 -10.75
N VAL A 723 12.30 -8.37 -10.09
CA VAL A 723 12.53 -6.91 -10.06
C VAL A 723 12.89 -6.39 -8.66
N ALA A 724 12.95 -7.26 -7.65
CA ALA A 724 13.44 -6.90 -6.32
C ALA A 724 14.96 -7.03 -6.27
N ASP A 725 15.64 -6.11 -5.58
CA ASP A 725 17.07 -6.23 -5.30
C ASP A 725 17.30 -7.17 -4.11
N THR A 726 16.80 -8.40 -4.23
CA THR A 726 16.84 -9.40 -3.17
C THR A 726 17.16 -10.79 -3.72
N THR A 727 18.29 -11.36 -3.30
CA THR A 727 18.72 -12.72 -3.67
C THR A 727 19.15 -13.53 -2.46
N VAL A 728 19.26 -14.85 -2.67
CA VAL A 728 19.62 -15.85 -1.67
C VAL A 728 20.74 -16.70 -2.24
N THR A 729 21.90 -16.67 -1.60
CA THR A 729 23.07 -17.48 -1.99
C THR A 729 23.27 -18.64 -1.02
N PHE A 730 23.23 -19.87 -1.52
CA PHE A 730 23.56 -21.08 -0.77
C PHE A 730 25.07 -21.32 -0.77
N VAL A 731 25.69 -21.25 0.41
CA VAL A 731 27.15 -21.37 0.54
C VAL A 731 27.54 -22.78 0.99
N LYS A 732 28.31 -23.46 0.14
CA LYS A 732 28.85 -24.81 0.37
C LYS A 732 30.24 -24.75 1.03
N ASP A 733 30.57 -25.73 1.86
CA ASP A 733 31.94 -25.94 2.34
C ASP A 733 32.81 -26.66 1.30
N GLY A 734 34.09 -26.87 1.60
CA GLY A 734 35.03 -27.59 0.74
C GLY A 734 34.69 -29.07 0.48
N LYS A 735 33.63 -29.60 1.10
CA LYS A 735 33.09 -30.96 0.87
C LYS A 735 31.74 -30.94 0.14
N GLY A 736 31.28 -29.75 -0.30
CA GLY A 736 30.02 -29.58 -1.01
C GLY A 736 28.77 -29.52 -0.12
N LYS A 737 28.90 -29.56 1.22
CA LYS A 737 27.76 -29.44 2.14
C LYS A 737 27.40 -27.96 2.31
N VAL A 738 26.13 -27.62 2.14
CA VAL A 738 25.63 -26.26 2.41
C VAL A 738 25.72 -25.98 3.91
N THR A 739 26.39 -24.89 4.28
CA THR A 739 26.66 -24.50 5.69
C THR A 739 25.82 -23.32 6.15
N HIS A 740 25.47 -22.44 5.23
CA HIS A 740 24.65 -21.27 5.50
C HIS A 740 24.06 -20.71 4.20
N ILE A 741 23.10 -19.83 4.38
CA ILE A 741 22.55 -18.96 3.34
C ILE A 741 23.08 -17.54 3.59
N VAL A 742 23.37 -16.81 2.51
CA VAL A 742 23.50 -15.36 2.55
C VAL A 742 22.29 -14.76 1.86
N VAL A 743 21.58 -13.90 2.57
CA VAL A 743 20.50 -13.07 2.03
C VAL A 743 21.11 -11.75 1.62
N HIS A 744 21.00 -11.40 0.35
CA HIS A 744 21.36 -10.10 -0.20
C HIS A 744 20.07 -9.29 -0.36
N ASP A 745 20.01 -8.07 0.18
CA ASP A 745 18.83 -7.20 0.08
C ASP A 745 19.21 -5.71 0.05
N ASN A 746 18.87 -5.01 -1.03
CA ASN A 746 19.15 -3.59 -1.25
C ASN A 746 20.60 -3.19 -0.85
N GLY A 747 21.57 -4.03 -1.23
CA GLY A 747 22.99 -3.85 -0.92
C GLY A 747 23.46 -4.26 0.48
N SER A 748 22.59 -4.86 1.30
CA SER A 748 22.91 -5.41 2.63
C SER A 748 22.96 -6.93 2.62
N ASP A 749 23.94 -7.51 3.31
CA ASP A 749 24.13 -8.96 3.42
C ASP A 749 23.82 -9.46 4.83
N THR A 750 22.95 -10.46 4.93
CA THR A 750 22.63 -11.14 6.20
C THR A 750 22.86 -12.64 6.10
N LYS A 751 23.64 -13.19 7.03
CA LYS A 751 24.00 -14.61 7.06
C LYS A 751 22.99 -15.40 7.89
N ALA A 752 22.37 -16.42 7.29
CA ALA A 752 21.51 -17.39 7.96
C ALA A 752 22.21 -18.75 8.11
N LYS A 753 22.59 -19.12 9.33
CA LYS A 753 23.36 -20.34 9.59
C LYS A 753 22.48 -21.59 9.46
N ARG A 754 22.93 -22.62 8.74
CA ARG A 754 22.21 -23.90 8.67
C ARG A 754 22.19 -24.56 10.05
N LEU A 755 21.02 -25.07 10.43
CA LEU A 755 20.81 -25.82 11.67
C LEU A 755 20.98 -27.32 11.38
N ASP A 756 21.66 -28.03 12.28
CA ASP A 756 21.85 -29.48 12.19
C ASP A 756 20.59 -30.20 12.74
N SER A 757 19.66 -30.57 11.85
CA SER A 757 18.42 -31.35 12.09
C SER A 757 17.36 -30.75 13.06
N ASP A 758 16.12 -31.22 12.92
CA ASP A 758 14.89 -30.66 13.51
C ASP A 758 14.91 -30.56 15.05
N PRO A 759 14.13 -29.64 15.66
CA PRO A 759 13.96 -29.67 17.10
C PRO A 759 13.31 -31.02 17.42
N LYS A 760 13.91 -31.77 18.36
CA LYS A 760 13.24 -32.90 18.98
C LYS A 760 11.77 -32.57 19.21
N THR A 761 10.88 -33.40 18.66
CA THR A 761 9.46 -33.37 19.01
C THR A 761 9.35 -33.44 20.54
N SER A 762 8.32 -32.82 21.10
CA SER A 762 8.10 -32.71 22.55
C SER A 762 8.03 -34.06 23.30
N GLU A 763 8.06 -35.19 22.60
CA GLU A 763 8.15 -36.53 23.19
C GLU A 763 9.53 -36.89 23.77
N ASP A 764 10.62 -36.26 23.33
CA ASP A 764 11.98 -36.56 23.79
C ASP A 764 12.45 -35.70 24.99
N ARG A 765 11.55 -34.93 25.63
CA ARG A 765 11.82 -34.14 26.84
C ARG A 765 11.14 -34.73 28.09
N LYS A 766 11.18 -36.04 28.22
CA LYS A 766 11.05 -36.72 29.52
C LYS A 766 12.37 -37.39 29.84
N ASP A 767 13.24 -36.63 30.47
CA ASP A 767 14.17 -37.07 31.53
C ASP A 767 14.64 -35.83 32.32
#